data_AF-A0A6B3MD33-F1
#
_entry.id   AF-A0A6B3MD33-F1
#
_cell.length_a   1.000
_cell.length_b   1.000
_cell.length_c   1.000
_cell.angle_alpha   90.00
_cell.angle_beta   90.00
_cell.angle_gamma   90.00
#
_symmetry.space_group_name_H-M   'P 1'
#
loop_
_entity.id
_entity.type
_entity.pdbx_description
1 polymer ?
#
loop_
_entity_poly.entity_id
_entity_poly.type
_entity_poly.pdbx_seq_one_letter_code
_entity_poly.pdbx_strand_id
1 'polypeptide(L)'
;MTAGKLSTYSLNVAKENESLRHFDLVIAVFGKEKQTPLNYTMFYSKADTYQYSQPIDSISEALLRTSRIYCPLDIDTEFTYLPYDLNYPTKEVSKTITVQIKEIASSEGKIYTHPDCADIAKHPVASYGFMPIDHLAAAGHRCVLTRVNKPTLLPVIQFDLYGFFLTAELYRIVQGAYRDDIDQLVRSKNPKLGQIQMGRRLIASTQFTGNKREPWVYLPWVLEIDGHKLQVALSFYDTCAVHGAVNYATFCANCGVKLKYKDTFTPSEKKRMIEMYLECTKRFVKYAPGDLYNRQALIKNMERFIIIYSSLNIEEYFEAPRLTIGATVARIVRSKLLQFLGLDAKDKNQVIEFCRYGTAEHFKEYKRTTAVYNAKVDGGRCRNNRPNVAISKQLIADADIAGCYGNGLRNQEYPLGRPITVDYPLRSNINEYLTLRQFLKKYRKELVPGLWQARVSTPDDYLLKYSQDFLVSWHPPKNPANIPTDSELENTDWFTEDNIGTTKIYSKQVNLAIIQADFLDWLENTCTARQRKELLDKLHIVTAVFYPKSERCTTIPEFLKALRKHKGKNITEAKIKRGQSKVIKIEQECHAWISVNMGDLLVNQLLAARSKYSKKDPEQKPMNDLYKLCINTIYGDMVSPFFDIGNVVVGNNITARARAMAWYMEKGLNGFQTITDGCAFEVNRVISATKNRVLTSESLFEIYTKEFKGRFNIKPLGSEQEIGSYLHKENGSDKVGLVVKGEKYDNQKSLDWLGEQITVQLREQFPNIPVIDKFQFEIKDIYTSASFHGTANYKFWIGERGIKGKMRSYKKLGYDAYNLAGDDLQLMTSNYTPSEEFLTGLRNQPERVSRCKTYLFSKILKPGEYKKNYETSWKNSDAFPGCTVESARLLRECSLTQFTFHSKKQFDSWEREQKRIRDKTGQSYESWFIKDNRLDFQAMIETLDEMIRRGGMKFTSTRKVTDYGNLNREYSDHPEYKCLLIAKHQLDVRYGRSSIEDLETDVEGSNGDC
;
A
#
# COMPACT_ATOMS: atom_id res chain seq x y z
N MET A 1 -20.52 22.49 66.53
CA MET A 1 -21.38 21.77 67.49
C MET A 1 -21.02 20.29 67.43
N THR A 2 -20.79 19.67 68.59
CA THR A 2 -21.04 18.24 68.94
C THR A 2 -21.16 17.20 67.80
N ALA A 3 -20.24 16.25 67.61
CA ALA A 3 -19.86 15.09 68.46
C ALA A 3 -20.74 13.83 68.22
N GLY A 4 -20.26 12.58 68.34
CA GLY A 4 -18.89 12.10 68.63
C GLY A 4 -18.86 10.60 69.04
N LYS A 5 -17.68 10.07 69.42
CA LYS A 5 -17.39 8.67 69.88
C LYS A 5 -17.47 7.58 68.79
N LEU A 6 -16.47 6.73 68.52
CA LEU A 6 -15.09 6.55 69.02
C LEU A 6 -14.91 5.87 70.41
N SER A 7 -14.53 4.57 70.39
CA SER A 7 -13.65 3.84 71.35
C SER A 7 -13.35 2.43 70.77
N THR A 8 -12.14 1.89 70.56
CA THR A 8 -10.90 1.69 71.41
C THR A 8 -11.09 0.67 72.54
N TYR A 9 -10.13 -0.21 72.91
CA TYR A 9 -8.76 -0.50 72.42
C TYR A 9 -8.60 -2.05 72.18
N SER A 10 -7.49 -2.82 72.26
CA SER A 10 -6.14 -2.76 72.87
C SER A 10 -5.15 -3.74 72.16
N LEU A 11 -3.91 -3.89 72.66
CA LEU A 11 -2.95 -4.96 72.29
C LEU A 11 -2.54 -5.78 73.54
N ASN A 12 -2.06 -7.03 73.38
CA ASN A 12 -0.64 -7.45 73.60
C ASN A 12 -0.40 -8.95 73.98
N VAL A 13 0.46 -9.60 73.18
CA VAL A 13 1.71 -10.33 73.57
C VAL A 13 1.70 -11.66 74.39
N ALA A 14 2.52 -12.60 73.87
CA ALA A 14 3.33 -13.67 74.52
C ALA A 14 2.81 -15.12 74.74
N LYS A 15 3.63 -16.07 74.22
CA LYS A 15 4.15 -17.34 74.84
C LYS A 15 3.14 -18.49 75.18
N GLU A 16 3.51 -19.79 75.18
CA GLU A 16 4.66 -20.54 74.63
C GLU A 16 4.37 -22.07 74.57
N ASN A 17 5.05 -22.77 73.64
CA ASN A 17 5.57 -24.16 73.70
C ASN A 17 4.70 -25.44 73.81
N GLU A 18 5.33 -26.52 73.32
CA GLU A 18 5.11 -27.98 73.49
C GLU A 18 3.77 -28.59 72.98
N SER A 19 3.71 -29.58 72.08
CA SER A 19 4.35 -30.92 71.96
C SER A 19 3.73 -31.98 72.91
N LEU A 20 3.59 -33.28 72.59
CA LEU A 20 4.27 -34.16 71.61
C LEU A 20 3.43 -35.46 71.37
N ARG A 21 3.84 -36.33 70.42
CA ARG A 21 3.32 -37.69 70.08
C ARG A 21 2.00 -37.69 69.26
N HIS A 22 1.81 -38.35 68.11
CA HIS A 22 2.18 -39.68 67.56
C HIS A 22 1.49 -40.89 68.24
N PHE A 23 0.59 -41.55 67.49
CA PHE A 23 0.67 -43.00 67.20
C PHE A 23 -0.14 -43.35 65.93
N ASP A 24 0.01 -44.56 65.41
CA ASP A 24 -0.11 -44.87 63.97
C ASP A 24 -1.38 -45.62 63.50
N LEU A 25 -1.81 -45.21 62.29
CA LEU A 25 -2.07 -46.02 61.09
C LEU A 25 -2.91 -47.32 61.18
N VAL A 26 -4.05 -47.32 60.48
CA VAL A 26 -4.63 -48.51 59.81
C VAL A 26 -4.99 -48.12 58.37
N ILE A 27 -4.60 -48.94 57.39
CA ILE A 27 -4.87 -48.74 55.95
C ILE A 27 -5.92 -49.74 55.46
N ALA A 28 -6.92 -49.25 54.72
CA ALA A 28 -7.80 -50.11 53.91
C ALA A 28 -8.23 -49.41 52.60
N VAL A 29 -7.58 -49.82 51.51
CA VAL A 29 -8.05 -49.86 50.11
C VAL A 29 -9.14 -48.85 49.67
N PHE A 30 -8.72 -47.78 48.99
CA PHE A 30 -9.31 -47.41 47.70
C PHE A 30 -8.24 -46.73 46.82
N GLY A 31 -8.02 -47.26 45.62
CA GLY A 31 -6.99 -46.77 44.70
C GLY A 31 -7.38 -45.45 44.06
N LYS A 32 -6.94 -44.33 44.65
CA LYS A 32 -6.88 -43.05 43.92
C LYS A 32 -5.59 -43.00 43.11
N GLU A 33 -5.70 -43.15 41.79
CA GLU A 33 -4.69 -42.61 40.90
C GLU A 33 -4.49 -41.12 41.22
N LYS A 34 -3.24 -40.67 41.28
CA LYS A 34 -2.95 -39.24 41.32
C LYS A 34 -3.23 -38.66 39.94
N GLN A 35 -4.47 -38.28 39.68
CA GLN A 35 -4.79 -37.42 38.55
C GLN A 35 -3.93 -36.16 38.63
N THR A 36 -3.07 -35.97 37.62
CA THR A 36 -2.34 -34.72 37.41
C THR A 36 -3.39 -33.61 37.28
N PRO A 37 -3.25 -32.46 37.99
CA PRO A 37 -4.23 -31.38 37.90
C PRO A 37 -4.32 -30.88 36.46
N LEU A 38 -5.54 -30.87 35.91
CA LEU A 38 -5.83 -30.43 34.54
C LEU A 38 -5.51 -28.93 34.39
N ASN A 39 -4.75 -28.57 33.35
CA ASN A 39 -4.26 -27.21 33.15
C ASN A 39 -5.30 -26.29 32.46
N TYR A 40 -6.38 -25.94 33.18
CA TYR A 40 -7.38 -25.01 32.64
C TYR A 40 -6.89 -23.56 32.44
N THR A 41 -5.65 -23.22 32.83
CA THR A 41 -5.10 -21.84 32.75
C THR A 41 -5.01 -21.27 31.32
N MET A 42 -5.10 -22.14 30.30
CA MET A 42 -5.15 -21.77 28.88
C MET A 42 -6.53 -21.27 28.40
N PHE A 43 -7.59 -21.41 29.22
CA PHE A 43 -8.97 -21.06 28.88
C PHE A 43 -9.46 -19.85 29.67
N TYR A 44 -10.22 -18.98 28.99
CA TYR A 44 -10.73 -17.73 29.57
C TYR A 44 -12.22 -17.57 29.34
N SER A 45 -12.91 -16.93 30.29
CA SER A 45 -14.34 -16.63 30.20
C SER A 45 -14.65 -15.24 29.62
N LYS A 46 -13.67 -14.31 29.63
CA LYS A 46 -13.86 -12.92 29.17
C LYS A 46 -12.65 -12.39 28.38
N ALA A 47 -12.92 -11.97 27.14
CA ALA A 47 -11.95 -11.30 26.26
C ALA A 47 -12.38 -9.87 25.91
N ASP A 48 -11.41 -8.97 25.74
CA ASP A 48 -11.58 -7.69 25.04
C ASP A 48 -10.44 -7.50 24.04
N THR A 49 -10.74 -7.71 22.76
CA THR A 49 -9.75 -7.88 21.69
C THR A 49 -8.70 -8.93 22.09
N TYR A 50 -7.40 -8.59 22.06
CA TYR A 50 -6.30 -9.49 22.41
C TYR A 50 -5.96 -9.53 23.92
N GLN A 51 -6.77 -8.87 24.75
CA GLN A 51 -6.72 -9.00 26.21
C GLN A 51 -7.68 -10.11 26.66
N TYR A 52 -7.21 -10.95 27.58
CA TYR A 52 -8.01 -12.00 28.22
C TYR A 52 -7.96 -11.78 29.73
N SER A 53 -9.09 -12.05 30.36
CA SER A 53 -9.33 -11.87 31.79
C SER A 53 -10.20 -13.01 32.28
N GLN A 54 -10.18 -13.28 33.59
CA GLN A 54 -10.95 -14.37 34.18
C GLN A 54 -10.61 -15.72 33.51
N PRO A 55 -9.38 -16.25 33.72
CA PRO A 55 -9.10 -17.66 33.47
C PRO A 55 -10.10 -18.52 34.23
N ILE A 56 -10.36 -19.74 33.74
CA ILE A 56 -11.37 -20.61 34.33
C ILE A 56 -10.71 -21.75 35.08
N ASP A 57 -11.25 -22.09 36.26
CA ASP A 57 -10.79 -23.24 37.04
C ASP A 57 -11.46 -24.56 36.60
N SER A 58 -12.62 -24.46 35.91
CA SER A 58 -13.25 -25.57 35.20
C SER A 58 -14.18 -25.09 34.07
N ILE A 59 -14.42 -25.95 33.08
CA ILE A 59 -15.40 -25.70 32.01
C ILE A 59 -16.83 -25.67 32.58
N SER A 60 -17.17 -26.58 33.51
CA SER A 60 -18.45 -26.56 34.24
C SER A 60 -18.81 -25.20 34.83
N GLU A 61 -17.90 -24.59 35.59
CA GLU A 61 -18.14 -23.31 36.26
C GLU A 61 -18.21 -22.14 35.26
N ALA A 62 -17.39 -22.18 34.20
CA ALA A 62 -17.44 -21.19 33.14
C ALA A 62 -18.80 -21.19 32.42
N LEU A 63 -19.35 -22.36 32.11
CA LEU A 63 -20.62 -22.51 31.41
C LEU A 63 -21.85 -22.07 32.23
N LEU A 64 -21.74 -22.00 33.56
CA LEU A 64 -22.76 -21.36 34.42
C LEU A 64 -22.77 -19.83 34.32
N ARG A 65 -21.71 -19.21 33.80
CA ARG A 65 -21.51 -17.75 33.72
C ARG A 65 -21.50 -17.20 32.30
N THR A 66 -21.11 -17.99 31.31
CA THR A 66 -20.96 -17.56 29.91
C THR A 66 -21.26 -18.71 28.95
N SER A 67 -21.94 -18.40 27.83
CA SER A 67 -22.13 -19.32 26.71
C SER A 67 -20.91 -19.41 25.78
N ARG A 68 -19.77 -18.82 26.15
CA ARG A 68 -18.52 -18.83 25.39
C ARG A 68 -17.28 -18.91 26.26
N ILE A 69 -16.36 -19.78 25.87
CA ILE A 69 -15.00 -19.93 26.39
C ILE A 69 -14.01 -19.57 25.26
N TYR A 70 -12.91 -18.90 25.60
CA TYR A 70 -11.84 -18.51 24.67
C TYR A 70 -10.59 -19.36 24.90
N CYS A 71 -10.00 -19.88 23.81
CA CYS A 71 -8.72 -20.59 23.78
C CYS A 71 -7.73 -19.83 22.87
N PRO A 72 -6.99 -18.83 23.39
CA PRO A 72 -6.04 -18.06 22.61
C PRO A 72 -4.66 -18.74 22.51
N LEU A 73 -4.13 -18.80 21.29
CA LEU A 73 -2.91 -19.52 20.94
C LEU A 73 -2.02 -18.69 19.98
N ASP A 74 -0.75 -18.49 20.32
CA ASP A 74 0.28 -18.14 19.33
C ASP A 74 0.55 -19.41 18.48
N ILE A 75 0.51 -19.28 17.14
CA ILE A 75 0.77 -20.36 16.18
C ILE A 75 1.78 -19.94 15.10
N ASP A 76 2.53 -20.93 14.60
CA ASP A 76 3.44 -20.81 13.46
C ASP A 76 3.49 -22.15 12.68
N THR A 77 4.02 -22.15 11.45
CA THR A 77 4.22 -23.37 10.66
C THR A 77 5.52 -23.39 9.85
N GLU A 78 6.26 -24.50 9.95
CA GLU A 78 7.43 -24.76 9.12
C GLU A 78 7.05 -25.74 7.99
N PHE A 79 7.38 -25.39 6.76
CA PHE A 79 7.01 -26.12 5.55
C PHE A 79 8.13 -26.03 4.49
N THR A 80 8.05 -26.84 3.44
CA THR A 80 8.92 -26.73 2.27
C THR A 80 8.13 -26.74 0.97
N TYR A 81 8.68 -26.12 -0.07
CA TYR A 81 8.22 -26.28 -1.43
C TYR A 81 8.92 -27.49 -2.06
N LEU A 82 8.17 -28.32 -2.77
CA LEU A 82 8.75 -29.49 -3.39
C LEU A 82 9.49 -29.10 -4.68
N PRO A 83 10.69 -29.66 -4.95
CA PRO A 83 11.32 -29.54 -6.25
C PRO A 83 10.45 -30.21 -7.31
N TYR A 84 10.46 -29.65 -8.53
CA TYR A 84 9.76 -30.19 -9.68
C TYR A 84 10.56 -29.90 -10.95
N ASP A 85 10.41 -30.74 -11.96
CA ASP A 85 10.83 -30.40 -13.32
C ASP A 85 9.73 -29.57 -13.97
N LEU A 86 10.10 -28.53 -14.72
CA LEU A 86 9.14 -27.72 -15.47
C LEU A 86 8.67 -28.44 -16.75
N ASN A 87 9.40 -29.44 -17.24
CA ASN A 87 8.99 -30.28 -18.37
C ASN A 87 8.05 -31.42 -17.93
N TYR A 88 8.17 -31.86 -16.66
CA TYR A 88 7.39 -32.93 -16.06
C TYR A 88 6.73 -32.45 -14.74
N PRO A 89 5.80 -31.48 -14.81
CA PRO A 89 5.26 -30.81 -13.63
C PRO A 89 4.41 -31.74 -12.76
N THR A 90 4.85 -31.95 -11.51
CA THR A 90 4.04 -32.57 -10.46
C THR A 90 2.90 -31.64 -10.03
N LYS A 91 1.80 -32.19 -9.49
CA LYS A 91 0.71 -31.37 -8.91
C LYS A 91 0.99 -30.94 -7.47
N GLU A 92 1.72 -31.76 -6.70
CA GLU A 92 2.07 -31.47 -5.31
C GLU A 92 3.03 -30.26 -5.24
N VAL A 93 2.64 -29.22 -4.49
CA VAL A 93 3.36 -27.93 -4.45
C VAL A 93 4.24 -27.78 -3.20
N SER A 94 3.77 -28.23 -2.03
CA SER A 94 4.45 -28.03 -0.76
C SER A 94 4.00 -29.01 0.31
N LYS A 95 4.93 -29.53 1.10
CA LYS A 95 4.64 -30.29 2.32
C LYS A 95 4.83 -29.44 3.56
N THR A 96 3.94 -29.57 4.53
CA THR A 96 4.10 -29.01 5.87
C THR A 96 4.91 -29.97 6.73
N ILE A 97 5.88 -29.45 7.48
CA ILE A 97 6.84 -30.27 8.25
C ILE A 97 6.39 -30.33 9.70
N THR A 98 6.18 -29.17 10.32
CA THR A 98 5.74 -29.06 11.71
C THR A 98 4.84 -27.85 11.92
N VAL A 99 3.92 -27.97 12.87
CA VAL A 99 3.11 -26.87 13.40
C VAL A 99 3.62 -26.57 14.81
N GLN A 100 3.78 -25.29 15.16
CA GLN A 100 4.18 -24.87 16.49
C GLN A 100 3.04 -24.11 17.16
N ILE A 101 2.74 -24.43 18.41
CA ILE A 101 1.59 -23.89 19.15
C ILE A 101 2.01 -23.55 20.58
N LYS A 102 1.62 -22.36 21.06
CA LYS A 102 1.87 -21.91 22.43
C LYS A 102 0.64 -21.20 23.00
N GLU A 103 0.10 -21.75 24.09
CA GLU A 103 -0.87 -21.06 24.95
C GLU A 103 -0.31 -19.75 25.50
N ILE A 104 -1.15 -18.72 25.62
CA ILE A 104 -0.69 -17.36 25.96
C ILE A 104 -0.19 -17.18 27.40
N ALA A 105 -0.42 -18.18 28.26
CA ALA A 105 0.08 -18.26 29.63
C ALA A 105 1.48 -18.91 29.71
N SER A 106 1.85 -19.72 28.71
CA SER A 106 3.12 -20.47 28.70
C SER A 106 4.28 -19.61 28.19
N SER A 107 5.46 -19.85 28.76
CA SER A 107 6.75 -19.38 28.25
C SER A 107 7.30 -20.22 27.07
N GLU A 108 6.78 -21.43 26.87
CA GLU A 108 7.33 -22.44 25.94
C GLU A 108 6.26 -22.97 24.97
N GLY A 109 6.60 -22.97 23.68
CA GLY A 109 5.75 -23.53 22.62
C GLY A 109 6.05 -25.00 22.35
N LYS A 110 5.01 -25.77 22.06
CA LYS A 110 5.11 -27.19 21.66
C LYS A 110 5.21 -27.30 20.14
N ILE A 111 5.98 -28.28 19.66
CA ILE A 111 6.17 -28.58 18.23
C ILE A 111 5.48 -29.92 17.93
N TYR A 112 4.73 -29.98 16.84
CA TYR A 112 4.03 -31.18 16.36
C TYR A 112 4.48 -31.48 14.94
N THR A 113 4.77 -32.74 14.61
CA THR A 113 5.01 -33.14 13.20
C THR A 113 3.68 -33.09 12.46
N HIS A 114 3.67 -32.48 11.28
CA HIS A 114 2.49 -32.47 10.43
C HIS A 114 2.42 -33.79 9.62
N PRO A 115 1.26 -34.48 9.55
CA PRO A 115 1.08 -35.75 8.83
C PRO A 115 1.68 -35.89 7.43
N ASP A 116 1.80 -34.83 6.61
CA ASP A 116 2.54 -34.85 5.31
C ASP A 116 3.98 -35.43 5.42
N CYS A 117 4.55 -35.36 6.63
CA CYS A 117 5.92 -35.71 7.01
C CYS A 117 5.94 -36.69 8.22
N ALA A 118 4.89 -37.49 8.43
CA ALA A 118 4.80 -38.45 9.53
C ALA A 118 5.87 -39.56 9.48
N ASP A 119 6.34 -39.88 8.27
CA ASP A 119 7.45 -40.79 7.96
C ASP A 119 8.80 -40.31 8.53
N ILE A 120 9.00 -38.99 8.61
CA ILE A 120 10.23 -38.35 9.13
C ILE A 120 10.03 -37.71 10.51
N ALA A 121 9.02 -38.14 11.27
CA ALA A 121 8.62 -37.52 12.53
C ALA A 121 9.71 -37.55 13.62
N LYS A 122 10.01 -36.37 14.18
CA LYS A 122 10.88 -36.19 15.37
C LYS A 122 10.15 -35.59 16.58
N HIS A 123 8.87 -35.29 16.40
CA HIS A 123 7.94 -34.73 17.38
C HIS A 123 6.60 -35.47 17.24
N PRO A 124 5.70 -35.44 18.25
CA PRO A 124 4.38 -36.06 18.16
C PRO A 124 3.66 -35.67 16.86
N VAL A 125 3.16 -36.66 16.12
CA VAL A 125 2.42 -36.45 14.87
C VAL A 125 1.00 -35.99 15.21
N ALA A 126 0.53 -34.92 14.57
CA ALA A 126 -0.83 -34.43 14.76
C ALA A 126 -1.87 -35.43 14.22
N SER A 127 -3.03 -35.50 14.88
CA SER A 127 -3.97 -36.63 14.77
C SER A 127 -5.44 -36.25 14.80
N TYR A 128 -5.82 -35.11 15.40
CA TYR A 128 -7.22 -34.71 15.55
C TYR A 128 -7.79 -33.95 14.34
N GLY A 129 -7.00 -33.76 13.28
CA GLY A 129 -7.41 -33.04 12.06
C GLY A 129 -7.55 -31.52 12.19
N PHE A 130 -7.42 -30.99 13.41
CA PHE A 130 -7.25 -29.56 13.73
C PHE A 130 -6.24 -29.44 14.88
N MET A 131 -5.02 -28.98 14.57
CA MET A 131 -3.85 -29.12 15.45
C MET A 131 -3.96 -28.46 16.85
N PRO A 132 -4.74 -27.39 17.06
CA PRO A 132 -5.07 -26.93 18.40
C PRO A 132 -5.66 -28.01 19.32
N ILE A 133 -6.37 -29.03 18.80
CA ILE A 133 -6.89 -30.13 19.62
C ILE A 133 -5.78 -31.10 20.04
N ASP A 134 -4.80 -31.37 19.18
CA ASP A 134 -3.56 -32.07 19.57
C ASP A 134 -2.82 -31.32 20.69
N HIS A 135 -2.90 -29.98 20.71
CA HIS A 135 -2.34 -29.17 21.80
C HIS A 135 -3.12 -29.30 23.12
N LEU A 136 -4.46 -29.33 23.08
CA LEU A 136 -5.31 -29.58 24.25
C LEU A 136 -5.09 -30.98 24.83
N ALA A 137 -5.06 -32.01 23.97
CA ALA A 137 -4.76 -33.38 24.36
C ALA A 137 -3.36 -33.50 24.99
N ALA A 138 -2.36 -32.85 24.39
CA ALA A 138 -1.01 -32.74 24.94
C ALA A 138 -0.88 -31.80 26.16
N ALA A 139 -1.98 -31.22 26.65
CA ALA A 139 -2.08 -30.54 27.95
C ALA A 139 -2.85 -31.36 29.00
N GLY A 140 -3.32 -32.56 28.65
CA GLY A 140 -4.00 -33.51 29.54
C GLY A 140 -5.52 -33.59 29.38
N HIS A 141 -6.13 -32.76 28.54
CA HIS A 141 -7.58 -32.75 28.32
C HIS A 141 -8.05 -33.95 27.49
N ARG A 142 -9.19 -34.54 27.85
CA ARG A 142 -9.82 -35.60 27.05
C ARG A 142 -10.65 -34.97 25.94
N CYS A 143 -10.11 -34.94 24.73
CA CYS A 143 -10.74 -34.30 23.58
C CYS A 143 -11.26 -35.31 22.54
N VAL A 144 -12.42 -35.04 21.97
CA VAL A 144 -12.94 -35.69 20.76
C VAL A 144 -13.51 -34.60 19.85
N LEU A 145 -12.89 -34.38 18.69
CA LEU A 145 -13.42 -33.46 17.68
C LEU A 145 -14.32 -34.24 16.70
N THR A 146 -15.50 -33.69 16.42
CA THR A 146 -16.47 -34.29 15.49
C THR A 146 -16.98 -33.25 14.49
N ARG A 147 -17.18 -33.66 13.23
CA ARG A 147 -17.83 -32.84 12.19
C ARG A 147 -19.34 -33.15 12.17
N VAL A 148 -20.16 -32.11 12.08
CA VAL A 148 -21.63 -32.18 12.06
C VAL A 148 -22.19 -31.50 10.80
N ASN A 149 -23.41 -31.82 10.39
CA ASN A 149 -23.96 -31.31 9.12
C ASN A 149 -24.28 -29.80 9.12
N LYS A 150 -24.47 -29.18 10.30
CA LYS A 150 -24.74 -27.75 10.51
C LYS A 150 -24.22 -27.32 11.89
N PRO A 151 -23.83 -26.04 12.08
CA PRO A 151 -23.56 -25.49 13.41
C PRO A 151 -24.75 -25.70 14.37
N THR A 152 -24.43 -25.99 15.63
CA THR A 152 -25.36 -26.43 16.68
C THR A 152 -25.62 -25.32 17.71
N LEU A 153 -26.74 -25.43 18.44
CA LEU A 153 -27.07 -24.52 19.56
C LEU A 153 -26.37 -24.95 20.87
N LEU A 154 -25.07 -25.27 20.80
CA LEU A 154 -24.22 -25.56 21.95
C LEU A 154 -23.47 -24.30 22.41
N PRO A 155 -22.98 -24.26 23.67
CA PRO A 155 -22.02 -23.24 24.10
C PRO A 155 -20.74 -23.29 23.26
N VAL A 156 -20.06 -22.15 23.12
CA VAL A 156 -19.00 -21.95 22.12
C VAL A 156 -17.61 -22.09 22.73
N ILE A 157 -16.71 -22.82 22.06
CA ILE A 157 -15.26 -22.67 22.23
C ILE A 157 -14.69 -21.88 21.05
N GLN A 158 -14.15 -20.70 21.34
CA GLN A 158 -13.56 -19.81 20.34
C GLN A 158 -12.04 -19.90 20.40
N PHE A 159 -11.42 -20.46 19.36
CA PHE A 159 -9.96 -20.45 19.20
C PHE A 159 -9.52 -19.12 18.60
N ASP A 160 -8.67 -18.40 19.34
CA ASP A 160 -8.17 -17.09 18.95
C ASP A 160 -6.71 -17.23 18.53
N LEU A 161 -6.49 -17.27 17.21
CA LEU A 161 -5.20 -17.65 16.63
C LEU A 161 -4.35 -16.41 16.33
N TYR A 162 -3.12 -16.38 16.85
CA TYR A 162 -2.15 -15.30 16.69
C TYR A 162 -0.99 -15.75 15.81
N GLY A 163 -0.61 -14.95 14.83
CA GLY A 163 0.51 -15.24 13.92
C GLY A 163 0.91 -13.99 13.13
N PHE A 164 2.08 -14.01 12.50
CA PHE A 164 2.56 -12.84 11.76
C PHE A 164 2.00 -12.76 10.34
N PHE A 165 1.57 -13.87 9.74
CA PHE A 165 1.04 -13.88 8.38
C PHE A 165 0.02 -15.02 8.18
N LEU A 166 -1.03 -15.07 9.02
CA LEU A 166 -1.93 -16.23 9.22
C LEU A 166 -2.56 -16.88 7.98
N THR A 167 -2.43 -16.26 6.81
CA THR A 167 -2.69 -16.88 5.51
C THR A 167 -1.77 -18.07 5.19
N ALA A 168 -0.53 -18.11 5.70
CA ALA A 168 0.36 -19.26 5.53
C ALA A 168 -0.01 -20.43 6.46
N GLU A 169 -0.48 -20.13 7.68
CA GLU A 169 -0.81 -21.13 8.70
C GLU A 169 -2.22 -21.73 8.49
N LEU A 170 -3.18 -20.95 7.96
CA LEU A 170 -4.61 -21.27 7.89
C LEU A 170 -4.95 -22.69 7.40
N TYR A 171 -4.34 -23.13 6.29
CA TYR A 171 -4.59 -24.45 5.68
C TYR A 171 -3.65 -25.55 6.19
N ARG A 172 -2.66 -25.19 7.02
CA ARG A 172 -1.63 -26.07 7.59
C ARG A 172 -1.93 -26.51 9.03
N ILE A 173 -2.97 -25.93 9.62
CA ILE A 173 -3.51 -26.31 10.93
C ILE A 173 -4.81 -27.14 10.84
N VAL A 174 -5.24 -27.53 9.64
CA VAL A 174 -6.47 -28.30 9.37
C VAL A 174 -6.26 -29.38 8.31
N GLN A 175 -6.96 -30.51 8.43
CA GLN A 175 -6.79 -31.65 7.54
C GLN A 175 -8.11 -32.35 7.17
N GLY A 176 -8.10 -33.08 6.05
CA GLY A 176 -9.25 -33.84 5.55
C GLY A 176 -10.53 -32.99 5.49
N ALA A 177 -11.64 -33.56 5.96
CA ALA A 177 -12.95 -32.93 5.99
C ALA A 177 -13.00 -31.56 6.73
N TYR A 178 -12.08 -31.30 7.66
CA TYR A 178 -11.97 -30.02 8.36
C TYR A 178 -11.33 -28.94 7.48
N ARG A 179 -10.43 -29.31 6.57
CA ARG A 179 -9.84 -28.39 5.57
C ARG A 179 -10.89 -27.96 4.53
N ASP A 180 -11.82 -28.84 4.17
CA ASP A 180 -12.93 -28.52 3.25
C ASP A 180 -13.86 -27.42 3.80
N ASP A 181 -14.09 -27.42 5.12
CA ASP A 181 -14.92 -26.39 5.78
C ASP A 181 -14.24 -25.02 5.79
N ILE A 182 -12.91 -24.99 5.97
CA ILE A 182 -12.11 -23.76 5.85
C ILE A 182 -12.11 -23.24 4.41
N ASP A 183 -11.97 -24.13 3.42
CA ASP A 183 -12.11 -23.78 2.02
C ASP A 183 -13.50 -23.21 1.69
N GLN A 184 -14.57 -23.84 2.18
CA GLN A 184 -15.93 -23.33 1.99
C GLN A 184 -16.08 -21.91 2.57
N LEU A 185 -15.50 -21.63 3.75
CA LEU A 185 -15.51 -20.30 4.37
C LEU A 185 -14.64 -19.27 3.63
N VAL A 186 -13.53 -19.69 3.03
CA VAL A 186 -12.70 -18.83 2.16
C VAL A 186 -13.45 -18.48 0.87
N ARG A 187 -14.06 -19.47 0.21
CA ARG A 187 -14.82 -19.28 -1.04
C ARG A 187 -16.19 -18.61 -0.81
N SER A 188 -16.75 -18.67 0.40
CA SER A 188 -18.06 -18.12 0.78
C SER A 188 -18.26 -16.68 0.31
N LYS A 189 -19.30 -16.46 -0.51
CA LYS A 189 -19.78 -15.12 -0.89
C LYS A 189 -20.90 -14.59 0.03
N ASN A 190 -21.34 -15.37 1.02
CA ASN A 190 -22.46 -15.04 1.89
C ASN A 190 -21.99 -14.70 3.32
N PRO A 191 -22.04 -13.44 3.76
CA PRO A 191 -21.56 -13.03 5.09
C PRO A 191 -22.36 -13.66 6.25
N LYS A 192 -23.58 -14.18 6.01
CA LYS A 192 -24.37 -14.88 7.03
C LYS A 192 -23.89 -16.31 7.32
N LEU A 193 -23.16 -16.93 6.39
CA LEU A 193 -22.58 -18.26 6.57
C LEU A 193 -21.17 -18.22 7.19
N GLY A 194 -20.69 -17.03 7.52
CA GLY A 194 -19.27 -16.79 7.81
C GLY A 194 -18.44 -16.63 6.54
N GLN A 195 -17.36 -15.88 6.67
CA GLN A 195 -16.35 -15.66 5.63
C GLN A 195 -14.96 -15.57 6.26
N ILE A 196 -13.99 -16.24 5.66
CA ILE A 196 -12.56 -16.04 5.90
C ILE A 196 -12.00 -15.29 4.69
N GLN A 197 -11.32 -14.17 4.93
CA GLN A 197 -10.77 -13.35 3.84
C GLN A 197 -9.49 -12.63 4.29
N MET A 198 -8.59 -12.37 3.33
CA MET A 198 -7.36 -11.64 3.59
C MET A 198 -7.41 -10.26 2.93
N GLY A 199 -7.35 -9.21 3.74
CA GLY A 199 -7.02 -7.87 3.28
C GLY A 199 -5.54 -7.58 3.52
N ARG A 200 -5.26 -6.47 4.21
CA ARG A 200 -3.94 -6.15 4.79
C ARG A 200 -3.46 -7.25 5.74
N ARG A 201 -4.40 -8.02 6.28
CA ARG A 201 -4.26 -9.15 7.20
C ARG A 201 -5.43 -10.15 7.00
N LEU A 202 -5.29 -11.39 7.45
CA LEU A 202 -6.37 -12.38 7.52
C LEU A 202 -7.42 -11.98 8.57
N ILE A 203 -8.70 -12.13 8.23
CA ILE A 203 -9.84 -11.94 9.13
C ILE A 203 -10.90 -13.03 8.92
N ALA A 204 -11.53 -13.39 10.04
CA ALA A 204 -12.81 -14.09 10.08
C ALA A 204 -13.92 -13.05 10.25
N SER A 205 -15.08 -13.26 9.64
CA SER A 205 -16.28 -12.48 10.00
C SER A 205 -17.59 -13.20 9.73
N THR A 206 -18.56 -13.03 10.64
CA THR A 206 -19.94 -13.53 10.50
C THR A 206 -20.95 -12.41 10.74
N GLN A 207 -21.97 -12.31 9.88
CA GLN A 207 -23.03 -11.31 9.96
C GLN A 207 -24.33 -11.94 10.50
N PHE A 208 -24.69 -11.60 11.74
CA PHE A 208 -25.86 -12.16 12.42
C PHE A 208 -27.14 -11.39 12.11
N THR A 209 -27.27 -10.17 12.62
CA THR A 209 -28.47 -9.33 12.51
C THR A 209 -28.12 -7.92 12.05
N GLY A 210 -28.95 -7.36 11.16
CA GLY A 210 -28.68 -6.09 10.49
C GLY A 210 -27.30 -6.09 9.81
N ASN A 211 -26.53 -5.02 10.03
CA ASN A 211 -25.16 -4.88 9.54
C ASN A 211 -24.09 -5.28 10.59
N LYS A 212 -24.47 -5.84 11.75
CA LYS A 212 -23.49 -6.22 12.78
C LYS A 212 -22.65 -7.40 12.29
N ARG A 213 -21.34 -7.20 12.21
CA ARG A 213 -20.36 -8.26 11.94
C ARG A 213 -19.56 -8.56 13.18
N GLU A 214 -19.48 -9.84 13.50
CA GLU A 214 -18.65 -10.42 14.54
C GLU A 214 -17.28 -10.82 13.94
N PRO A 215 -16.15 -10.67 14.65
CA PRO A 215 -14.79 -10.88 14.12
C PRO A 215 -14.33 -12.35 14.09
N TRP A 216 -15.29 -13.28 14.07
CA TRP A 216 -15.07 -14.72 14.18
C TRP A 216 -16.07 -15.49 13.28
N VAL A 217 -15.80 -16.77 13.03
CA VAL A 217 -16.66 -17.68 12.24
C VAL A 217 -16.99 -18.94 13.03
N TYR A 218 -18.24 -19.42 12.92
CA TYR A 218 -18.59 -20.77 13.33
C TYR A 218 -18.09 -21.78 12.31
N LEU A 219 -17.70 -22.95 12.80
CA LEU A 219 -17.39 -24.12 12.00
C LEU A 219 -18.45 -25.20 12.22
N PRO A 220 -18.65 -26.14 11.28
CA PRO A 220 -19.56 -27.25 11.49
C PRO A 220 -18.93 -28.36 12.36
N TRP A 221 -18.19 -27.99 13.43
CA TRP A 221 -17.46 -28.92 14.30
C TRP A 221 -17.90 -28.78 15.76
N VAL A 222 -18.03 -29.91 16.45
CA VAL A 222 -18.29 -29.99 17.89
C VAL A 222 -17.10 -30.68 18.55
N LEU A 223 -16.50 -29.99 19.53
CA LEU A 223 -15.48 -30.54 20.41
C LEU A 223 -16.17 -31.05 21.68
N GLU A 224 -16.06 -32.35 21.96
CA GLU A 224 -16.26 -32.86 23.31
C GLU A 224 -14.93 -32.74 24.06
N ILE A 225 -14.91 -31.99 25.15
CA ILE A 225 -13.73 -31.78 26.01
C ILE A 225 -14.10 -32.03 27.47
N ASP A 226 -13.43 -33.02 28.08
CA ASP A 226 -13.62 -33.49 29.46
C ASP A 226 -15.09 -33.82 29.85
N GLY A 227 -15.93 -34.12 28.85
CA GLY A 227 -17.36 -34.42 28.98
C GLY A 227 -18.30 -33.28 28.56
N HIS A 228 -17.77 -32.10 28.21
CA HIS A 228 -18.54 -30.95 27.75
C HIS A 228 -18.53 -30.83 26.22
N LYS A 229 -19.71 -30.74 25.59
CA LYS A 229 -19.85 -30.55 24.14
C LYS A 229 -19.93 -29.07 23.80
N LEU A 230 -18.95 -28.59 23.04
CA LEU A 230 -18.77 -27.19 22.68
C LEU A 230 -18.73 -27.00 21.16
N GLN A 231 -19.46 -26.01 20.68
CA GLN A 231 -19.47 -25.56 19.28
C GLN A 231 -18.18 -24.80 18.96
N VAL A 232 -17.40 -25.27 17.97
CA VAL A 232 -16.13 -24.62 17.60
C VAL A 232 -16.36 -23.33 16.80
N ALA A 233 -15.59 -22.29 17.11
CA ALA A 233 -15.46 -21.05 16.36
C ALA A 233 -13.98 -20.61 16.25
N LEU A 234 -13.62 -19.86 15.19
CA LEU A 234 -12.27 -19.29 15.00
C LEU A 234 -12.29 -17.76 14.92
N SER A 235 -11.25 -17.13 15.47
CA SER A 235 -10.87 -15.74 15.13
C SER A 235 -9.37 -15.64 14.79
N PHE A 236 -8.99 -14.57 14.08
CA PHE A 236 -7.62 -14.38 13.58
C PHE A 236 -7.03 -13.02 13.98
N TYR A 237 -5.94 -13.08 14.76
CA TYR A 237 -5.10 -11.96 15.19
C TYR A 237 -3.82 -11.86 14.35
N ASP A 238 -4.00 -11.83 13.04
CA ASP A 238 -2.90 -11.70 12.06
C ASP A 238 -2.21 -10.33 12.19
N THR A 239 -0.90 -10.33 12.50
CA THR A 239 -0.18 -9.11 12.89
C THR A 239 0.58 -8.40 11.76
N CYS A 240 0.63 -8.94 10.54
CA CYS A 240 1.34 -8.35 9.39
C CYS A 240 0.99 -6.88 9.09
N ALA A 241 -0.20 -6.41 9.47
CA ALA A 241 -0.66 -5.06 9.21
C ALA A 241 -0.44 -4.06 10.37
N VAL A 242 -0.05 -4.54 11.56
CA VAL A 242 -0.04 -3.72 12.80
C VAL A 242 0.86 -2.49 12.67
N HIS A 243 2.06 -2.64 12.09
CA HIS A 243 2.99 -1.55 11.76
C HIS A 243 3.13 -1.31 10.24
N GLY A 244 2.16 -1.76 9.44
CA GLY A 244 2.26 -1.74 7.97
C GLY A 244 3.32 -2.75 7.46
N ALA A 245 3.90 -2.48 6.29
CA ALA A 245 4.74 -3.43 5.54
C ALA A 245 6.17 -3.65 6.10
N VAL A 246 6.31 -3.70 7.43
CA VAL A 246 7.53 -4.16 8.11
C VAL A 246 7.57 -5.69 8.18
N ASN A 247 8.73 -6.29 8.52
CA ASN A 247 8.81 -7.72 8.82
C ASN A 247 8.63 -8.01 10.32
N TYR A 248 8.42 -9.28 10.69
CA TYR A 248 8.18 -9.70 12.08
C TYR A 248 9.25 -9.22 13.06
N ALA A 249 10.53 -9.40 12.72
CA ALA A 249 11.65 -8.97 13.56
C ALA A 249 11.62 -7.45 13.83
N THR A 250 11.25 -6.65 12.83
CA THR A 250 11.09 -5.20 12.96
C THR A 250 9.85 -4.86 13.80
N PHE A 251 8.72 -5.56 13.62
CA PHE A 251 7.52 -5.37 14.44
C PHE A 251 7.79 -5.67 15.92
N CYS A 252 8.40 -6.83 16.22
CA CYS A 252 8.79 -7.20 17.58
C CYS A 252 9.80 -6.21 18.18
N ALA A 253 10.84 -5.81 17.43
CA ALA A 253 11.81 -4.81 17.86
C ALA A 253 11.16 -3.45 18.18
N ASN A 254 10.26 -2.95 17.32
CA ASN A 254 9.50 -1.72 17.53
C ASN A 254 8.66 -1.75 18.82
N CYS A 255 8.13 -2.93 19.18
CA CYS A 255 7.41 -3.13 20.44
C CYS A 255 8.36 -3.26 21.66
N GLY A 256 9.57 -3.76 21.45
CA GLY A 256 10.57 -4.09 22.49
C GLY A 256 10.63 -5.59 22.84
N VAL A 257 10.12 -6.47 21.98
CA VAL A 257 10.19 -7.93 22.12
C VAL A 257 11.47 -8.43 21.43
N LYS A 258 12.39 -9.02 22.20
CA LYS A 258 13.65 -9.60 21.71
C LYS A 258 13.44 -11.06 21.27
N LEU A 259 13.54 -11.34 19.97
CA LEU A 259 13.42 -12.68 19.41
C LEU A 259 14.73 -13.45 19.58
N LYS A 260 14.73 -14.53 20.37
CA LYS A 260 15.98 -15.21 20.81
C LYS A 260 16.67 -16.04 19.72
N TYR A 261 15.93 -16.60 18.77
CA TYR A 261 16.44 -17.67 17.90
C TYR A 261 16.10 -17.54 16.40
N LYS A 262 15.38 -16.49 15.97
CA LYS A 262 14.89 -16.35 14.58
C LYS A 262 16.00 -16.27 13.52
N ASP A 263 17.18 -15.79 13.90
CA ASP A 263 18.33 -15.62 13.02
C ASP A 263 19.30 -16.83 13.03
N THR A 264 18.90 -17.97 13.62
CA THR A 264 19.74 -19.18 13.72
C THR A 264 19.85 -20.02 12.44
N PHE A 265 19.06 -19.72 11.40
CA PHE A 265 19.19 -20.26 10.04
C PHE A 265 19.36 -19.15 9.00
N THR A 266 20.23 -19.42 8.03
CA THR A 266 20.50 -18.57 6.85
C THR A 266 19.40 -18.70 5.78
N PRO A 267 19.30 -17.77 4.81
CA PRO A 267 18.30 -17.85 3.73
C PRO A 267 18.41 -19.09 2.82
N SER A 268 19.59 -19.72 2.72
CA SER A 268 19.80 -20.97 1.97
C SER A 268 19.36 -22.21 2.76
N GLU A 269 19.60 -22.23 4.07
CA GLU A 269 19.03 -23.25 4.97
C GLU A 269 17.50 -23.17 5.00
N LYS A 270 16.93 -21.95 5.02
CA LYS A 270 15.47 -21.73 4.96
C LYS A 270 14.80 -22.11 3.62
N LYS A 271 15.56 -22.43 2.57
CA LYS A 271 15.02 -23.08 1.36
C LYS A 271 14.86 -24.60 1.52
N ARG A 272 15.57 -25.22 2.47
CA ARG A 272 15.74 -26.67 2.62
C ARG A 272 15.23 -27.14 3.99
N MET A 273 14.05 -26.69 4.41
CA MET A 273 13.58 -26.89 5.79
C MET A 273 13.38 -28.36 6.20
N ILE A 274 13.11 -29.28 5.26
CA ILE A 274 13.11 -30.74 5.57
C ILE A 274 14.51 -31.21 5.96
N GLU A 275 15.55 -30.84 5.22
CA GLU A 275 16.95 -31.15 5.57
C GLU A 275 17.31 -30.51 6.92
N MET A 276 16.86 -29.28 7.19
CA MET A 276 17.13 -28.61 8.46
C MET A 276 16.40 -29.26 9.65
N TYR A 277 15.24 -29.88 9.41
CA TYR A 277 14.53 -30.70 10.38
C TYR A 277 15.24 -32.04 10.64
N LEU A 278 15.71 -32.69 9.57
CA LEU A 278 16.37 -34.00 9.60
C LEU A 278 17.81 -33.96 10.15
N GLU A 279 18.64 -33.03 9.70
CA GLU A 279 20.06 -32.96 10.02
C GLU A 279 20.34 -32.00 11.18
N CYS A 280 19.69 -30.83 11.16
CA CYS A 280 19.94 -29.73 12.10
C CYS A 280 18.92 -29.66 13.26
N THR A 281 18.33 -30.79 13.68
CA THR A 281 17.19 -30.82 14.63
C THR A 281 17.42 -29.99 15.91
N LYS A 282 18.63 -30.00 16.50
CA LYS A 282 18.96 -29.19 17.70
C LYS A 282 18.94 -27.66 17.48
N ARG A 283 19.11 -27.20 16.23
CA ARG A 283 18.89 -25.80 15.81
C ARG A 283 17.41 -25.57 15.50
N PHE A 284 16.79 -26.49 14.75
CA PHE A 284 15.37 -26.45 14.39
C PHE A 284 14.45 -26.26 15.60
N VAL A 285 14.63 -27.06 16.65
CA VAL A 285 13.81 -27.00 17.90
C VAL A 285 13.91 -25.65 18.61
N LYS A 286 15.01 -24.91 18.43
CA LYS A 286 15.15 -23.53 18.95
C LYS A 286 14.58 -22.50 17.99
N TYR A 287 14.73 -22.74 16.69
CA TYR A 287 14.32 -21.85 15.62
C TYR A 287 12.79 -21.76 15.48
N ALA A 288 12.10 -22.90 15.35
CA ALA A 288 10.70 -22.95 14.94
C ALA A 288 9.70 -22.34 15.97
N PRO A 289 9.93 -22.40 17.30
CA PRO A 289 9.13 -21.61 18.26
C PRO A 289 9.39 -20.09 18.20
N GLY A 290 10.27 -19.62 17.31
CA GLY A 290 10.81 -18.26 17.27
C GLY A 290 9.81 -17.17 16.90
N ASP A 291 8.70 -17.50 16.25
CA ASP A 291 7.64 -16.55 15.88
C ASP A 291 6.38 -16.65 16.76
N LEU A 292 6.43 -17.44 17.84
CA LEU A 292 5.33 -17.57 18.80
C LEU A 292 5.27 -16.40 19.81
N TYR A 293 5.64 -15.18 19.42
CA TYR A 293 5.58 -13.98 20.27
C TYR A 293 4.57 -12.93 19.78
N ASN A 294 3.63 -13.30 18.91
CA ASN A 294 2.68 -12.38 18.28
C ASN A 294 1.79 -11.67 19.31
N ARG A 295 1.18 -12.39 20.26
CA ARG A 295 0.39 -11.74 21.32
C ARG A 295 1.25 -10.88 22.24
N GLN A 296 2.47 -11.31 22.60
CA GLN A 296 3.36 -10.50 23.43
C GLN A 296 3.72 -9.18 22.73
N ALA A 297 3.97 -9.20 21.42
CA ALA A 297 4.19 -7.99 20.63
C ALA A 297 2.96 -7.08 20.59
N LEU A 298 1.73 -7.61 20.50
CA LEU A 298 0.50 -6.79 20.59
C LEU A 298 0.31 -6.11 21.95
N ILE A 299 0.60 -6.81 23.06
CA ILE A 299 0.56 -6.23 24.41
C ILE A 299 1.66 -5.15 24.57
N LYS A 300 2.90 -5.44 24.14
CA LYS A 300 3.98 -4.44 24.18
C LYS A 300 3.73 -3.25 23.24
N ASN A 301 3.09 -3.45 22.09
CA ASN A 301 2.64 -2.36 21.22
C ASN A 301 1.66 -1.43 21.96
N MET A 302 0.71 -1.99 22.71
CA MET A 302 -0.23 -1.21 23.51
C MET A 302 0.48 -0.34 24.57
N GLU A 303 1.47 -0.89 25.27
CA GLU A 303 2.32 -0.11 26.20
C GLU A 303 3.03 1.05 25.49
N ARG A 304 3.59 0.83 24.29
CA ARG A 304 4.21 1.91 23.50
C ARG A 304 3.18 2.96 23.06
N PHE A 305 1.95 2.58 22.75
CA PHE A 305 0.91 3.53 22.38
C PHE A 305 0.40 4.35 23.58
N ILE A 306 0.39 3.82 24.80
CA ILE A 306 0.13 4.62 26.02
C ILE A 306 1.16 5.76 26.13
N ILE A 307 2.45 5.47 25.94
CA ILE A 307 3.52 6.48 25.93
C ILE A 307 3.29 7.56 24.84
N ILE A 308 2.77 7.18 23.66
CA ILE A 308 2.44 8.12 22.58
C ILE A 308 1.25 9.00 22.97
N TYR A 309 0.20 8.44 23.57
CA TYR A 309 -0.94 9.20 24.08
C TYR A 309 -0.50 10.21 25.17
N SER A 310 0.37 9.82 26.10
CA SER A 310 0.99 10.74 27.07
C SER A 310 1.87 11.81 26.43
N SER A 311 2.62 11.49 25.38
CA SER A 311 3.41 12.49 24.64
C SER A 311 2.57 13.58 23.96
N LEU A 312 1.25 13.37 23.90
CA LEU A 312 0.25 14.24 23.30
C LEU A 312 -0.76 14.77 24.34
N ASN A 313 -0.61 14.48 25.63
CA ASN A 313 -1.53 14.83 26.71
C ASN A 313 -3.00 14.44 26.41
N ILE A 314 -3.27 13.17 26.08
CA ILE A 314 -4.61 12.66 25.73
C ILE A 314 -4.95 11.30 26.38
N GLU A 315 -4.33 10.98 27.52
CA GLU A 315 -4.53 9.71 28.24
C GLU A 315 -6.00 9.40 28.54
N GLU A 316 -6.81 10.41 28.86
CA GLU A 316 -8.26 10.28 29.10
C GLU A 316 -9.05 9.82 27.86
N TYR A 317 -8.48 9.92 26.67
CA TYR A 317 -9.04 9.45 25.39
C TYR A 317 -8.38 8.15 24.89
N PHE A 318 -7.62 7.43 25.72
CA PHE A 318 -6.90 6.25 25.29
C PHE A 318 -7.84 5.15 24.78
N GLU A 319 -7.60 4.68 23.55
CA GLU A 319 -8.26 3.50 22.99
C GLU A 319 -7.19 2.47 22.59
N ALA A 320 -7.41 1.20 22.95
CA ALA A 320 -6.49 0.12 22.60
C ALA A 320 -6.22 0.05 21.07
N PRO A 321 -4.95 -0.11 20.64
CA PRO A 321 -4.57 -0.19 19.24
C PRO A 321 -5.36 -1.21 18.43
N ARG A 322 -5.56 -0.92 17.14
CA ARG A 322 -6.11 -1.88 16.19
C ARG A 322 -4.98 -2.67 15.53
N LEU A 323 -5.36 -3.80 14.94
CA LEU A 323 -4.49 -4.68 14.15
C LEU A 323 -4.07 -4.08 12.78
N THR A 324 -4.13 -2.75 12.64
CA THR A 324 -3.60 -1.96 11.53
C THR A 324 -3.15 -0.60 12.05
N ILE A 325 -2.03 -0.07 11.55
CA ILE A 325 -1.50 1.23 12.00
C ILE A 325 -2.50 2.40 11.77
N GLY A 326 -3.15 2.48 10.60
CA GLY A 326 -4.08 3.57 10.27
C GLY A 326 -5.29 3.64 11.22
N ALA A 327 -5.95 2.51 11.49
CA ALA A 327 -7.07 2.47 12.45
C ALA A 327 -6.64 2.70 13.92
N THR A 328 -5.34 2.83 14.20
CA THR A 328 -4.79 3.27 15.48
C THR A 328 -4.46 4.77 15.45
N VAL A 329 -3.85 5.26 14.37
CA VAL A 329 -3.45 6.68 14.23
C VAL A 329 -4.66 7.59 13.96
N ALA A 330 -5.64 7.15 13.18
CA ALA A 330 -6.92 7.84 13.00
C ALA A 330 -7.66 8.09 14.33
N ARG A 331 -7.50 7.19 15.32
CA ARG A 331 -8.02 7.42 16.67
C ARG A 331 -7.23 8.48 17.44
N ILE A 332 -5.90 8.50 17.36
CA ILE A 332 -5.08 9.57 17.95
C ILE A 332 -5.52 10.94 17.39
N VAL A 333 -5.77 11.03 16.08
CA VAL A 333 -6.34 12.25 15.47
C VAL A 333 -7.71 12.57 16.05
N ARG A 334 -8.63 11.60 16.16
CA ARG A 334 -9.97 11.81 16.76
C ARG A 334 -9.91 12.23 18.23
N SER A 335 -9.01 11.66 19.03
CA SER A 335 -8.74 12.04 20.43
C SER A 335 -8.26 13.50 20.53
N LYS A 336 -7.38 13.95 19.62
CA LYS A 336 -6.96 15.36 19.59
C LYS A 336 -8.06 16.30 19.09
N LEU A 337 -8.94 15.87 18.20
CA LEU A 337 -10.12 16.64 17.79
C LEU A 337 -11.18 16.75 18.91
N LEU A 338 -11.37 15.71 19.72
CA LEU A 338 -12.19 15.73 20.93
C LEU A 338 -11.66 16.75 21.94
N GLN A 339 -10.37 16.65 22.29
CA GLN A 339 -9.70 17.60 23.17
C GLN A 339 -9.77 19.04 22.63
N PHE A 340 -9.54 19.24 21.33
CA PHE A 340 -9.64 20.57 20.70
C PHE A 340 -11.04 21.17 20.86
N LEU A 341 -12.10 20.37 20.74
CA LEU A 341 -13.48 20.82 20.87
C LEU A 341 -13.98 20.93 22.33
N GLY A 342 -13.22 20.43 23.31
CA GLY A 342 -13.65 20.35 24.71
C GLY A 342 -14.77 19.32 24.93
N LEU A 343 -14.66 18.14 24.30
CA LEU A 343 -15.67 17.07 24.33
C LEU A 343 -15.12 15.80 24.98
N ASP A 344 -15.94 15.10 25.78
CA ASP A 344 -15.53 13.86 26.45
C ASP A 344 -15.27 12.72 25.45
N ALA A 345 -14.47 11.72 25.84
CA ALA A 345 -14.18 10.52 25.04
C ALA A 345 -15.43 9.75 24.56
N LYS A 346 -16.57 9.91 25.25
CA LYS A 346 -17.88 9.33 24.88
C LYS A 346 -18.52 10.01 23.65
N ASP A 347 -18.24 11.30 23.44
CA ASP A 347 -18.94 12.18 22.48
C ASP A 347 -18.32 12.13 21.07
N LYS A 348 -17.46 11.14 20.81
CA LYS A 348 -16.79 10.87 19.52
C LYS A 348 -17.70 10.92 18.29
N ASN A 349 -18.99 10.58 18.44
CA ASN A 349 -19.97 10.65 17.36
C ASN A 349 -20.20 12.09 16.85
N GLN A 350 -20.07 13.11 17.71
CA GLN A 350 -20.21 14.52 17.34
C GLN A 350 -19.01 14.99 16.49
N VAL A 351 -17.80 14.52 16.81
CA VAL A 351 -16.61 14.77 15.99
C VAL A 351 -16.73 14.11 14.61
N ILE A 352 -17.27 12.90 14.57
CA ILE A 352 -17.58 12.18 13.31
C ILE A 352 -18.59 12.96 12.47
N GLU A 353 -19.65 13.51 13.07
CA GLU A 353 -20.62 14.37 12.38
C GLU A 353 -19.97 15.62 11.79
N PHE A 354 -19.10 16.30 12.55
CA PHE A 354 -18.40 17.50 12.09
C PHE A 354 -17.37 17.22 10.97
N CYS A 355 -16.79 16.02 10.92
CA CYS A 355 -15.86 15.61 9.86
C CYS A 355 -16.58 15.07 8.61
N ARG A 356 -17.75 14.42 8.77
CA ARG A 356 -18.45 13.64 7.73
C ARG A 356 -18.49 14.32 6.36
N TYR A 357 -18.82 15.60 6.31
CA TYR A 357 -19.04 16.33 5.05
C TYR A 357 -17.76 16.58 4.23
N GLY A 358 -16.57 16.34 4.80
CA GLY A 358 -15.29 16.30 4.06
C GLY A 358 -14.88 14.91 3.58
N THR A 359 -15.55 13.84 4.05
CA THR A 359 -15.11 12.45 3.82
C THR A 359 -15.36 11.99 2.37
N ALA A 360 -14.53 11.06 1.91
CA ALA A 360 -14.75 10.39 0.63
C ALA A 360 -16.04 9.54 0.62
N GLU A 361 -16.47 9.02 1.77
CA GLU A 361 -17.74 8.29 1.90
C GLU A 361 -18.93 9.20 1.57
N HIS A 362 -18.99 10.40 2.14
CA HIS A 362 -20.04 11.38 1.85
C HIS A 362 -20.10 11.70 0.35
N PHE A 363 -18.98 11.95 -0.32
CA PHE A 363 -19.00 12.20 -1.77
C PHE A 363 -19.44 10.97 -2.60
N LYS A 364 -19.26 9.73 -2.12
CA LYS A 364 -19.82 8.51 -2.77
C LYS A 364 -21.34 8.39 -2.62
N GLU A 365 -21.98 9.13 -1.71
CA GLU A 365 -23.45 9.20 -1.60
C GLU A 365 -24.09 9.88 -2.83
N TYR A 366 -23.37 10.80 -3.50
CA TYR A 366 -23.82 11.62 -4.64
C TYR A 366 -23.86 10.85 -5.99
N LYS A 367 -24.44 9.65 -5.99
CA LYS A 367 -24.49 8.70 -7.12
C LYS A 367 -25.16 9.23 -8.42
N ARG A 368 -25.73 10.43 -8.40
CA ARG A 368 -26.48 11.07 -9.50
C ARG A 368 -25.94 12.45 -9.91
N THR A 369 -24.87 12.95 -9.30
CA THR A 369 -24.28 14.26 -9.65
C THR A 369 -22.76 14.18 -9.78
N THR A 370 -22.15 15.24 -10.31
CA THR A 370 -20.69 15.33 -10.48
C THR A 370 -19.92 15.46 -9.16
N ALA A 371 -20.59 15.75 -8.03
CA ALA A 371 -19.97 15.80 -6.70
C ALA A 371 -19.23 14.51 -6.33
N VAL A 372 -19.64 13.35 -6.88
CA VAL A 372 -18.96 12.06 -6.71
C VAL A 372 -17.48 12.09 -7.12
N TYR A 373 -17.08 12.97 -8.05
CA TYR A 373 -15.69 13.13 -8.47
C TYR A 373 -14.80 13.80 -7.40
N ASN A 374 -15.37 14.38 -6.34
CA ASN A 374 -14.63 14.86 -5.18
C ASN A 374 -14.19 13.74 -4.24
N ALA A 375 -14.82 12.55 -4.29
CA ALA A 375 -14.46 11.39 -3.46
C ALA A 375 -13.03 10.87 -3.71
N LYS A 376 -12.41 11.25 -4.84
CA LYS A 376 -11.06 10.85 -5.22
C LYS A 376 -10.03 11.87 -4.72
N VAL A 377 -9.09 11.39 -3.90
CA VAL A 377 -7.82 12.09 -3.61
C VAL A 377 -6.75 11.67 -4.62
N ASP A 378 -6.09 12.64 -5.24
CA ASP A 378 -5.04 12.42 -6.24
C ASP A 378 -3.66 12.30 -5.56
N GLY A 379 -2.82 11.41 -6.07
CA GLY A 379 -1.48 11.13 -5.54
C GLY A 379 -0.43 12.19 -5.89
N GLY A 380 0.82 11.92 -5.51
CA GLY A 380 1.98 12.73 -5.94
C GLY A 380 2.22 12.67 -7.45
N ARG A 381 3.13 13.52 -7.95
CA ARG A 381 3.42 13.61 -9.39
C ARG A 381 4.20 12.37 -9.85
N CYS A 382 3.87 11.81 -11.01
CA CYS A 382 4.68 10.75 -11.61
C CYS A 382 4.78 10.95 -13.12
N ARG A 383 5.99 11.21 -13.63
CA ARG A 383 6.25 11.52 -15.04
C ARG A 383 7.70 11.22 -15.44
N ASN A 384 7.90 10.76 -16.68
CA ASN A 384 9.18 10.87 -17.36
C ASN A 384 9.20 12.17 -18.18
N ASN A 385 10.18 13.01 -17.90
CA ASN A 385 10.34 14.37 -18.45
C ASN A 385 11.36 14.42 -19.59
N ARG A 386 12.14 13.35 -19.77
CA ARG A 386 13.13 13.17 -20.84
C ARG A 386 12.90 11.79 -21.49
N PRO A 387 11.71 11.54 -22.09
CA PRO A 387 11.26 10.21 -22.53
C PRO A 387 12.09 9.60 -23.68
N ASN A 388 12.91 10.42 -24.33
CA ASN A 388 13.86 10.08 -25.38
C ASN A 388 15.28 9.81 -24.87
N VAL A 389 15.51 9.71 -23.55
CA VAL A 389 16.84 9.50 -22.96
C VAL A 389 16.89 8.18 -22.19
N ALA A 390 17.50 7.16 -22.79
CA ALA A 390 17.73 5.86 -22.13
C ALA A 390 18.84 5.89 -21.07
N ILE A 391 19.78 6.85 -21.18
CA ILE A 391 21.04 6.88 -20.45
C ILE A 391 21.51 8.31 -20.17
N SER A 392 22.22 8.52 -19.06
CA SER A 392 23.21 9.61 -18.96
C SER A 392 24.52 9.10 -18.34
N LYS A 393 25.65 9.63 -18.83
CA LYS A 393 27.00 9.41 -18.30
C LYS A 393 27.58 10.69 -17.67
N GLN A 394 26.69 11.53 -17.13
CA GLN A 394 27.00 12.82 -16.49
C GLN A 394 26.91 12.72 -14.96
N LEU A 395 27.42 13.75 -14.28
CA LEU A 395 27.24 13.96 -12.85
C LEU A 395 25.75 14.19 -12.53
N ILE A 396 25.17 13.32 -11.69
CA ILE A 396 23.74 13.26 -11.40
C ILE A 396 23.49 13.30 -9.89
N ALA A 397 22.43 13.99 -9.46
CA ALA A 397 21.94 13.98 -8.08
C ALA A 397 20.47 13.53 -8.04
N ASP A 398 20.09 12.72 -7.05
CA ASP A 398 18.70 12.30 -6.77
C ASP A 398 18.14 13.18 -5.64
N ALA A 399 17.48 14.28 -6.01
CA ALA A 399 16.92 15.25 -5.07
C ALA A 399 15.50 14.84 -4.63
N ASP A 400 15.15 15.15 -3.39
CA ASP A 400 13.85 14.88 -2.78
C ASP A 400 13.34 16.08 -1.98
N ILE A 401 12.02 16.27 -1.94
CA ILE A 401 11.40 17.29 -1.09
C ILE A 401 11.43 16.81 0.36
N ALA A 402 12.32 17.39 1.17
CA ALA A 402 12.60 16.98 2.54
C ALA A 402 11.31 16.96 3.38
N GLY A 403 10.95 15.77 3.88
CA GLY A 403 9.76 15.55 4.69
C GLY A 403 8.42 15.91 4.03
N CYS A 404 8.32 15.88 2.69
CA CYS A 404 7.22 16.43 1.88
C CYS A 404 5.83 16.39 2.52
N TYR A 405 5.28 15.19 2.79
CA TYR A 405 3.93 15.04 3.35
C TYR A 405 3.80 15.53 4.81
N GLY A 406 4.86 15.46 5.61
CA GLY A 406 4.89 15.99 6.98
C GLY A 406 4.91 17.52 7.02
N ASN A 407 5.69 18.15 6.13
CA ASN A 407 5.67 19.61 5.93
C ASN A 407 4.35 20.07 5.28
N GLY A 408 3.74 19.25 4.43
CA GLY A 408 2.38 19.46 3.92
C GLY A 408 1.34 19.49 5.04
N LEU A 409 1.33 18.48 5.94
CA LEU A 409 0.47 18.43 7.13
C LEU A 409 0.70 19.62 8.07
N ARG A 410 1.96 19.91 8.42
CA ARG A 410 2.32 21.02 9.33
C ARG A 410 1.77 22.37 8.87
N ASN A 411 1.71 22.57 7.55
CA ASN A 411 1.18 23.77 6.91
C ASN A 411 -0.25 23.57 6.36
N GLN A 412 -1.11 22.80 7.03
CA GLN A 412 -2.48 22.52 6.59
C GLN A 412 -3.49 22.79 7.71
N GLU A 413 -4.53 23.58 7.39
CA GLU A 413 -5.72 23.68 8.22
C GLU A 413 -6.62 22.45 7.99
N TYR A 414 -7.14 21.86 9.06
CA TYR A 414 -8.16 20.82 9.04
C TYR A 414 -9.51 21.43 9.45
N PRO A 415 -10.54 21.40 8.58
CA PRO A 415 -11.84 22.01 8.84
C PRO A 415 -12.84 21.03 9.47
N LEU A 416 -13.72 21.57 10.31
CA LEU A 416 -14.84 20.91 10.97
C LEU A 416 -16.12 21.69 10.62
N GLY A 417 -17.10 21.02 10.00
CA GLY A 417 -18.31 21.65 9.45
C GLY A 417 -18.59 21.24 8.00
N ARG A 418 -19.62 21.83 7.37
CA ARG A 418 -20.10 21.45 6.04
C ARG A 418 -19.59 22.41 4.94
N PRO A 419 -18.74 21.97 4.00
CA PRO A 419 -18.33 22.80 2.87
C PRO A 419 -19.49 23.04 1.89
N ILE A 420 -19.37 24.06 1.05
CA ILE A 420 -20.25 24.27 -0.11
C ILE A 420 -19.73 23.40 -1.26
N THR A 421 -20.63 22.66 -1.91
CA THR A 421 -20.35 21.92 -3.15
C THR A 421 -21.06 22.57 -4.33
N VAL A 422 -20.38 22.64 -5.47
CA VAL A 422 -20.93 23.01 -6.78
C VAL A 422 -20.88 21.77 -7.66
N ASP A 423 -22.04 21.29 -8.09
CA ASP A 423 -22.16 20.08 -8.90
C ASP A 423 -23.29 20.19 -9.95
N TYR A 424 -23.38 19.16 -10.78
CA TYR A 424 -24.28 19.08 -11.93
C TYR A 424 -24.84 17.65 -12.05
N PRO A 425 -26.02 17.45 -12.68
CA PRO A 425 -26.56 16.11 -12.95
C PRO A 425 -25.57 15.24 -13.74
N LEU A 426 -25.27 14.03 -13.24
CA LEU A 426 -24.31 13.13 -13.85
C LEU A 426 -24.86 12.59 -15.19
N ARG A 427 -24.01 12.55 -16.23
CA ARG A 427 -24.35 12.11 -17.61
C ARG A 427 -25.38 12.98 -18.36
N SER A 428 -25.70 14.17 -17.86
CA SER A 428 -26.49 15.16 -18.60
C SER A 428 -25.62 15.85 -19.67
N ASN A 429 -26.09 15.82 -20.92
CA ASN A 429 -25.48 16.51 -22.07
C ASN A 429 -25.86 18.01 -22.16
N ILE A 430 -26.77 18.49 -21.31
CA ILE A 430 -27.22 19.89 -21.23
C ILE A 430 -26.64 20.63 -20.02
N ASN A 431 -25.53 20.13 -19.45
CA ASN A 431 -24.85 20.76 -18.32
C ASN A 431 -24.05 22.00 -18.76
N GLU A 432 -24.52 23.19 -18.42
CA GLU A 432 -23.78 24.43 -18.58
C GLU A 432 -22.72 24.60 -17.46
N TYR A 433 -21.56 23.96 -17.66
CA TYR A 433 -20.43 24.08 -16.74
C TYR A 433 -19.85 25.50 -16.74
N LEU A 434 -19.59 26.05 -15.55
CA LEU A 434 -18.86 27.31 -15.42
C LEU A 434 -17.44 27.14 -15.97
N THR A 435 -16.99 28.06 -16.83
CA THR A 435 -15.55 28.22 -17.11
C THR A 435 -14.81 28.64 -15.85
N LEU A 436 -13.51 28.34 -15.78
CA LEU A 436 -12.64 28.77 -14.69
C LEU A 436 -12.68 30.29 -14.47
N ARG A 437 -12.77 31.10 -15.54
CA ARG A 437 -12.97 32.55 -15.45
C ARG A 437 -14.29 32.91 -14.75
N GLN A 438 -15.41 32.30 -15.12
CA GLN A 438 -16.71 32.56 -14.50
C GLN A 438 -16.73 32.11 -13.03
N PHE A 439 -16.17 30.94 -12.73
CA PHE A 439 -16.04 30.42 -11.37
C PHE A 439 -15.21 31.35 -10.48
N LEU A 440 -14.01 31.77 -10.92
CA LEU A 440 -13.18 32.69 -10.16
C LEU A 440 -13.84 34.08 -10.03
N LYS A 441 -14.51 34.59 -11.08
CA LYS A 441 -15.28 35.86 -10.98
C LYS A 441 -16.37 35.79 -9.91
N LYS A 442 -17.02 34.63 -9.73
CA LYS A 442 -18.12 34.44 -8.77
C LYS A 442 -17.65 34.11 -7.36
N TYR A 443 -16.62 33.26 -7.21
CA TYR A 443 -16.28 32.63 -5.92
C TYR A 443 -14.89 32.98 -5.35
N ARG A 444 -13.96 33.62 -6.09
CA ARG A 444 -12.56 33.79 -5.64
C ARG A 444 -12.39 34.52 -4.30
N LYS A 445 -13.37 35.30 -3.83
CA LYS A 445 -13.37 35.92 -2.50
C LYS A 445 -13.61 34.94 -1.35
N GLU A 446 -14.32 33.83 -1.62
CA GLU A 446 -14.69 32.81 -0.64
C GLU A 446 -13.72 31.62 -0.58
N LEU A 447 -12.83 31.48 -1.56
CA LEU A 447 -11.89 30.36 -1.65
C LEU A 447 -10.72 30.56 -0.66
N VAL A 448 -10.77 29.92 0.49
CA VAL A 448 -9.67 29.91 1.47
C VAL A 448 -8.56 28.94 1.00
N PRO A 449 -7.30 29.39 0.80
CA PRO A 449 -6.19 28.51 0.37
C PRO A 449 -6.02 27.31 1.30
N GLY A 450 -5.77 26.12 0.73
CA GLY A 450 -5.70 24.87 1.49
C GLY A 450 -7.06 24.21 1.77
N LEU A 451 -8.18 24.93 1.61
CA LEU A 451 -9.54 24.51 1.98
C LEU A 451 -10.55 24.57 0.83
N TRP A 452 -10.07 24.48 -0.41
CA TRP A 452 -10.92 24.29 -1.60
C TRP A 452 -10.26 23.38 -2.64
N GLN A 453 -11.08 22.77 -3.49
CA GLN A 453 -10.65 22.08 -4.70
C GLN A 453 -11.69 22.23 -5.82
N ALA A 454 -11.27 22.07 -7.07
CA ALA A 454 -12.20 21.82 -8.18
C ALA A 454 -11.67 20.73 -9.13
N ARG A 455 -12.59 19.95 -9.70
CA ARG A 455 -12.34 19.00 -10.79
C ARG A 455 -12.66 19.69 -12.12
N VAL A 456 -11.69 19.73 -13.02
CA VAL A 456 -11.81 20.44 -14.31
C VAL A 456 -11.53 19.56 -15.52
N SER A 457 -12.23 19.84 -16.62
CA SER A 457 -11.99 19.25 -17.94
C SER A 457 -11.93 20.34 -19.01
N THR A 458 -11.29 20.06 -20.14
CA THR A 458 -11.61 20.73 -21.42
C THR A 458 -12.93 20.20 -21.97
N PRO A 459 -13.63 20.94 -22.85
CA PRO A 459 -14.71 20.38 -23.67
C PRO A 459 -14.25 19.13 -24.44
N ASP A 460 -15.17 18.20 -24.69
CA ASP A 460 -14.86 16.92 -25.38
C ASP A 460 -14.42 17.12 -26.85
N ASP A 461 -14.86 18.22 -27.48
CA ASP A 461 -14.50 18.65 -28.82
C ASP A 461 -13.24 19.54 -28.88
N TYR A 462 -12.71 19.98 -27.72
CA TYR A 462 -11.65 20.99 -27.66
C TYR A 462 -10.31 20.43 -27.16
N LEU A 463 -9.29 20.56 -28.01
CA LEU A 463 -7.88 20.38 -27.63
C LEU A 463 -7.22 21.74 -27.42
N LEU A 464 -6.44 21.88 -26.34
CA LEU A 464 -5.65 23.08 -26.04
C LEU A 464 -4.67 23.38 -27.19
N LYS A 465 -4.56 24.66 -27.53
CA LYS A 465 -3.60 25.17 -28.52
C LYS A 465 -2.20 25.26 -27.90
N TYR A 466 -2.12 25.60 -26.62
CA TYR A 466 -0.87 25.72 -25.87
C TYR A 466 -0.65 24.49 -24.98
N SER A 467 0.44 23.76 -25.21
CA SER A 467 0.75 22.53 -24.48
C SER A 467 0.92 22.77 -22.97
N GLN A 468 0.55 21.77 -22.16
CA GLN A 468 0.66 21.81 -20.70
C GLN A 468 1.11 20.46 -20.13
N ASP A 469 1.78 20.46 -18.97
CA ASP A 469 2.12 19.22 -18.24
C ASP A 469 1.95 19.31 -16.72
N PHE A 470 1.29 20.34 -16.22
CA PHE A 470 1.02 20.54 -14.81
C PHE A 470 -0.19 19.71 -14.35
N LEU A 471 -1.30 19.79 -15.10
CA LEU A 471 -2.55 19.10 -14.82
C LEU A 471 -2.45 17.63 -15.19
N VAL A 472 -2.61 16.78 -14.17
CA VAL A 472 -2.78 15.32 -14.32
C VAL A 472 -4.27 15.05 -14.55
N SER A 473 -4.62 14.46 -15.70
CA SER A 473 -6.00 14.04 -15.97
C SER A 473 -6.29 12.71 -15.27
N TRP A 474 -7.54 12.54 -14.85
CA TRP A 474 -8.08 11.31 -14.29
C TRP A 474 -9.28 10.86 -15.13
N HIS A 475 -9.27 9.62 -15.61
CA HIS A 475 -10.43 8.99 -16.23
C HIS A 475 -11.06 8.04 -15.20
N PRO A 476 -12.26 8.33 -14.68
CA PRO A 476 -12.84 7.59 -13.56
C PRO A 476 -13.35 6.20 -14.01
N PRO A 477 -13.56 5.27 -13.06
CA PRO A 477 -14.16 3.98 -13.38
C PRO A 477 -15.63 4.15 -13.82
N LYS A 478 -16.20 3.13 -14.48
CA LYS A 478 -17.58 3.14 -15.06
C LYS A 478 -18.67 3.58 -14.06
N ASN A 479 -18.45 3.34 -12.77
CA ASN A 479 -19.25 3.88 -11.68
C ASN A 479 -18.32 4.52 -10.62
N PRO A 480 -18.19 5.86 -10.58
CA PRO A 480 -17.35 6.55 -9.61
C PRO A 480 -17.75 6.36 -8.15
N ALA A 481 -19.03 6.05 -7.86
CA ALA A 481 -19.46 5.74 -6.50
C ALA A 481 -18.97 4.35 -6.02
N ASN A 482 -18.59 3.48 -6.96
CA ASN A 482 -17.93 2.20 -6.70
C ASN A 482 -16.40 2.30 -6.75
N ILE A 483 -15.80 3.50 -6.69
CA ILE A 483 -14.39 3.63 -6.32
C ILE A 483 -14.26 2.95 -4.96
N PRO A 484 -13.55 1.81 -4.85
CA PRO A 484 -13.68 0.93 -3.71
C PRO A 484 -13.07 1.55 -2.46
N THR A 485 -13.39 0.93 -1.33
CA THR A 485 -12.64 1.09 -0.09
C THR A 485 -11.50 0.06 -0.01
N ASP A 486 -10.47 0.27 0.83
CA ASP A 486 -9.41 -0.73 1.03
C ASP A 486 -10.00 -2.06 1.52
N SER A 487 -11.06 -1.98 2.33
CA SER A 487 -11.93 -3.09 2.74
C SER A 487 -12.46 -3.95 1.59
N GLU A 488 -12.51 -3.41 0.37
CA GLU A 488 -13.01 -4.05 -0.85
C GLU A 488 -11.88 -4.32 -1.87
N LEU A 489 -10.78 -3.57 -1.83
CA LEU A 489 -9.68 -3.61 -2.81
C LEU A 489 -8.82 -4.87 -2.77
N GLU A 490 -8.67 -5.50 -1.61
CA GLU A 490 -7.56 -6.45 -1.40
C GLU A 490 -7.85 -7.88 -1.87
N ASN A 491 -9.08 -8.13 -2.38
CA ASN A 491 -9.37 -9.27 -3.25
C ASN A 491 -8.89 -9.06 -4.71
N THR A 492 -8.30 -7.90 -5.03
CA THR A 492 -7.64 -7.63 -6.32
C THR A 492 -6.15 -7.37 -6.15
N ASP A 493 -5.34 -7.94 -7.05
CA ASP A 493 -3.93 -7.61 -7.20
C ASP A 493 -3.82 -6.13 -7.68
N TRP A 494 -3.66 -5.23 -6.71
CA TRP A 494 -3.47 -3.77 -6.87
C TRP A 494 -4.68 -2.99 -7.42
N PHE A 495 -4.53 -1.66 -7.39
CA PHE A 495 -5.41 -0.68 -8.02
C PHE A 495 -5.57 -0.97 -9.53
N THR A 496 -6.69 -1.58 -9.92
CA THR A 496 -7.05 -1.73 -11.34
C THR A 496 -7.68 -0.45 -11.89
N GLU A 497 -7.56 -0.28 -13.21
CA GLU A 497 -8.21 0.81 -13.94
C GLU A 497 -9.74 0.75 -13.81
N ASP A 498 -10.30 -0.46 -13.80
CA ASP A 498 -11.74 -0.71 -13.59
C ASP A 498 -12.24 -0.23 -12.22
N ASN A 499 -11.37 -0.22 -11.20
CA ASN A 499 -11.74 0.07 -9.81
C ASN A 499 -11.49 1.54 -9.42
N ILE A 500 -10.35 2.14 -9.79
CA ILE A 500 -10.03 3.53 -9.42
C ILE A 500 -9.88 4.50 -10.60
N GLY A 501 -9.96 4.01 -11.84
CA GLY A 501 -9.70 4.80 -13.03
C GLY A 501 -8.20 5.00 -13.32
N THR A 502 -7.90 5.67 -14.44
CA THR A 502 -6.52 5.90 -14.92
C THR A 502 -6.10 7.34 -14.71
N THR A 503 -4.85 7.58 -14.31
CA THR A 503 -4.27 8.94 -14.26
C THR A 503 -3.14 9.09 -15.27
N LYS A 504 -3.20 10.14 -16.11
CA LYS A 504 -2.17 10.43 -17.11
C LYS A 504 -2.09 11.94 -17.39
N ILE A 505 -0.90 12.43 -17.71
CA ILE A 505 -0.69 13.81 -18.18
C ILE A 505 -0.83 13.81 -19.70
N TYR A 506 -1.64 14.72 -20.23
CA TYR A 506 -1.75 14.98 -21.67
C TYR A 506 -1.38 16.43 -21.97
N SER A 507 -0.75 16.65 -23.12
CA SER A 507 -0.29 17.98 -23.51
C SER A 507 -1.44 18.90 -23.93
N LYS A 508 -2.51 18.35 -24.52
CA LYS A 508 -3.59 19.14 -25.14
C LYS A 508 -5.01 18.77 -24.69
N GLN A 509 -5.18 17.88 -23.72
CA GLN A 509 -6.47 17.52 -23.14
C GLN A 509 -6.40 17.58 -21.61
N VAL A 510 -7.50 17.99 -20.98
CA VAL A 510 -7.67 17.88 -19.52
C VAL A 510 -8.97 17.15 -19.24
N ASN A 511 -8.95 16.11 -18.41
CA ASN A 511 -10.15 15.43 -17.96
C ASN A 511 -10.13 15.19 -16.45
N LEU A 512 -11.11 15.74 -15.73
CA LEU A 512 -11.25 15.70 -14.27
C LEU A 512 -9.94 15.94 -13.49
N ALA A 513 -9.02 16.72 -14.03
CA ALA A 513 -7.82 17.13 -13.32
C ALA A 513 -8.20 17.99 -12.12
N ILE A 514 -7.43 17.93 -11.04
CA ILE A 514 -7.74 18.70 -9.83
C ILE A 514 -6.96 20.01 -9.79
N ILE A 515 -7.62 21.08 -9.33
CA ILE A 515 -7.04 22.40 -9.12
C ILE A 515 -7.31 22.93 -7.70
N GLN A 516 -6.35 23.72 -7.21
CA GLN A 516 -6.28 24.32 -5.86
C GLN A 516 -5.57 25.69 -5.95
N ALA A 517 -5.26 26.30 -4.81
CA ALA A 517 -4.46 27.52 -4.73
C ALA A 517 -3.11 27.42 -5.49
N ASP A 518 -2.35 26.34 -5.34
CA ASP A 518 -1.03 26.19 -5.98
C ASP A 518 -1.12 26.04 -7.52
N PHE A 519 -2.27 25.62 -8.05
CA PHE A 519 -2.55 25.70 -9.49
C PHE A 519 -2.81 27.15 -9.93
N LEU A 520 -3.47 27.97 -9.10
CA LEU A 520 -3.62 29.40 -9.39
C LEU A 520 -2.24 30.07 -9.37
N ASP A 521 -1.39 29.82 -8.37
CA ASP A 521 -0.03 30.38 -8.33
C ASP A 521 0.78 30.04 -9.61
N TRP A 522 0.67 28.80 -10.11
CA TRP A 522 1.24 28.36 -11.39
C TRP A 522 0.63 29.08 -12.59
N LEU A 523 -0.71 29.11 -12.68
CA LEU A 523 -1.48 29.75 -13.75
C LEU A 523 -1.25 31.27 -13.81
N GLU A 524 -0.98 31.90 -12.66
CA GLU A 524 -0.87 33.34 -12.54
C GLU A 524 0.57 33.87 -12.71
N ASN A 525 1.59 33.04 -12.45
CA ASN A 525 3.00 33.46 -12.51
C ASN A 525 3.86 32.73 -13.57
N THR A 526 3.45 31.56 -14.09
CA THR A 526 4.23 30.83 -15.12
C THR A 526 3.52 30.61 -16.45
N CYS A 527 2.19 30.65 -16.50
CA CYS A 527 1.49 30.60 -17.78
C CYS A 527 1.67 31.91 -18.55
N THR A 528 1.90 31.81 -19.86
CA THR A 528 1.89 32.99 -20.74
C THR A 528 0.50 33.64 -20.75
N ALA A 529 0.38 34.91 -21.15
CA ALA A 529 -0.93 35.57 -21.25
C ALA A 529 -1.92 34.81 -22.18
N ARG A 530 -1.41 34.15 -23.23
CA ARG A 530 -2.22 33.37 -24.19
C ARG A 530 -2.64 32.00 -23.63
N GLN A 531 -1.72 31.28 -22.97
CA GLN A 531 -1.98 30.01 -22.30
C GLN A 531 -2.94 30.22 -21.10
N ARG A 532 -2.68 31.23 -20.27
CA ARG A 532 -3.53 31.66 -19.15
C ARG A 532 -4.92 32.04 -19.61
N LYS A 533 -5.05 32.77 -20.73
CA LYS A 533 -6.37 33.07 -21.33
C LYS A 533 -7.09 31.79 -21.77
N GLU A 534 -6.42 30.91 -22.52
CA GLU A 534 -7.02 29.64 -22.96
C GLU A 534 -7.49 28.79 -21.77
N LEU A 535 -6.66 28.58 -20.74
CA LEU A 535 -7.04 27.79 -19.57
C LEU A 535 -8.19 28.44 -18.77
N LEU A 536 -8.22 29.77 -18.63
CA LEU A 536 -9.33 30.50 -17.99
C LEU A 536 -10.65 30.38 -18.79
N ASP A 537 -10.58 30.33 -20.12
CA ASP A 537 -11.74 30.33 -21.03
C ASP A 537 -12.19 28.91 -21.44
N LYS A 538 -11.37 27.88 -21.22
CA LYS A 538 -11.59 26.49 -21.70
C LYS A 538 -11.49 25.39 -20.66
N LEU A 539 -11.06 25.67 -19.42
CA LEU A 539 -11.27 24.73 -18.32
C LEU A 539 -12.69 24.92 -17.75
N HIS A 540 -13.51 23.87 -17.88
CA HIS A 540 -14.85 23.79 -17.30
C HIS A 540 -14.77 23.20 -15.88
N ILE A 541 -15.44 23.84 -14.91
CA ILE A 541 -15.59 23.34 -13.55
C ILE A 541 -16.67 22.25 -13.56
N VAL A 542 -16.25 20.99 -13.56
CA VAL A 542 -17.16 19.83 -13.55
C VAL A 542 -17.76 19.61 -12.16
N THR A 543 -16.98 19.88 -11.11
CA THR A 543 -17.45 20.10 -9.74
C THR A 543 -16.41 20.90 -8.96
N ALA A 544 -16.85 21.62 -7.93
CA ALA A 544 -15.97 22.23 -6.93
C ALA A 544 -16.50 21.99 -5.51
N VAL A 545 -15.61 21.98 -4.53
CA VAL A 545 -15.99 21.98 -3.11
C VAL A 545 -15.04 22.88 -2.32
N PHE A 546 -15.60 23.72 -1.45
CA PHE A 546 -14.85 24.73 -0.71
C PHE A 546 -15.50 25.03 0.65
N TYR A 547 -14.67 25.32 1.65
CA TYR A 547 -15.11 25.91 2.90
C TYR A 547 -15.14 27.45 2.74
N PRO A 548 -16.34 28.09 2.71
CA PRO A 548 -16.48 29.49 2.33
C PRO A 548 -15.91 30.43 3.40
N LYS A 549 -15.17 31.47 2.97
CA LYS A 549 -14.59 32.46 3.88
C LYS A 549 -15.63 33.18 4.74
N SER A 550 -16.83 33.44 4.22
CA SER A 550 -17.93 34.10 4.96
C SER A 550 -18.42 33.33 6.20
N GLU A 551 -18.37 32.00 6.18
CA GLU A 551 -18.93 31.15 7.22
C GLU A 551 -17.87 30.62 8.23
N ARG A 552 -16.65 31.14 8.17
CA ARG A 552 -15.55 30.72 9.04
C ARG A 552 -15.72 31.31 10.45
N CYS A 553 -16.08 30.46 11.41
CA CYS A 553 -16.04 30.79 12.82
C CYS A 553 -14.59 30.83 13.33
N THR A 554 -14.33 31.74 14.27
CA THR A 554 -13.02 31.93 14.90
C THR A 554 -12.86 31.18 16.22
N THR A 555 -13.97 30.87 16.90
CA THR A 555 -13.96 30.19 18.21
C THR A 555 -14.98 29.06 18.29
N ILE A 556 -14.75 28.09 19.17
CA ILE A 556 -15.65 26.92 19.36
C ILE A 556 -17.04 27.36 19.87
N PRO A 557 -17.18 28.30 20.83
CA PRO A 557 -18.50 28.79 21.24
C PRO A 557 -19.24 29.51 20.10
N GLU A 558 -18.54 30.20 19.20
CA GLU A 558 -19.12 30.82 18.01
C GLU A 558 -19.63 29.75 17.02
N PHE A 559 -18.82 28.74 16.71
CA PHE A 559 -19.20 27.62 15.84
C PHE A 559 -20.41 26.86 16.36
N LEU A 560 -20.41 26.45 17.63
CA LEU A 560 -21.54 25.77 18.26
C LEU A 560 -22.80 26.65 18.33
N LYS A 561 -22.63 27.97 18.48
CA LYS A 561 -23.72 28.98 18.44
C LYS A 561 -24.27 29.18 17.04
N ALA A 562 -23.45 29.10 15.99
CA ALA A 562 -23.88 29.16 14.60
C ALA A 562 -24.73 27.93 14.25
N LEU A 563 -24.23 26.72 14.53
CA LEU A 563 -24.97 25.46 14.36
C LEU A 563 -26.34 25.49 15.07
N ARG A 564 -26.38 25.89 16.35
CA ARG A 564 -27.63 25.98 17.14
C ARG A 564 -28.58 27.09 16.68
N LYS A 565 -28.09 28.14 16.01
CA LYS A 565 -28.92 29.24 15.48
C LYS A 565 -29.51 28.95 14.11
N HIS A 566 -28.99 27.97 13.39
CA HIS A 566 -29.43 27.67 12.04
C HIS A 566 -30.88 27.17 12.01
N LYS A 567 -31.71 27.80 11.16
CA LYS A 567 -33.14 27.48 10.99
C LYS A 567 -33.55 27.38 9.51
N GLY A 568 -32.58 27.14 8.63
CA GLY A 568 -32.82 26.98 7.20
C GLY A 568 -33.75 25.80 6.88
N LYS A 569 -34.45 25.89 5.75
CA LYS A 569 -35.35 24.84 5.25
C LYS A 569 -34.98 24.45 3.83
N ASN A 570 -34.74 23.17 3.61
CA ASN A 570 -34.58 22.60 2.27
C ASN A 570 -35.96 22.47 1.61
N ILE A 571 -36.13 23.02 0.41
CA ILE A 571 -37.39 22.95 -0.36
C ILE A 571 -37.13 22.52 -1.81
N THR A 572 -38.10 21.83 -2.40
CA THR A 572 -38.08 21.40 -3.80
C THR A 572 -39.45 21.71 -4.43
N GLU A 573 -39.44 22.36 -5.59
CA GLU A 573 -40.63 22.85 -6.27
C GLU A 573 -40.54 22.53 -7.77
N ALA A 574 -41.60 21.94 -8.34
CA ALA A 574 -41.70 21.69 -9.77
C ALA A 574 -42.55 22.77 -10.45
N LYS A 575 -42.00 23.44 -11.47
CA LYS A 575 -42.69 24.47 -12.26
C LYS A 575 -42.83 24.01 -13.71
N ILE A 576 -44.08 23.87 -14.15
CA ILE A 576 -44.46 23.41 -15.49
C ILE A 576 -45.15 24.57 -16.23
N LYS A 577 -44.69 24.93 -17.43
CA LYS A 577 -45.29 25.98 -18.26
C LYS A 577 -45.05 25.71 -19.74
N ARG A 578 -46.11 25.59 -20.54
CA ARG A 578 -46.07 25.43 -22.01
C ARG A 578 -45.03 24.40 -22.49
N GLY A 579 -45.12 23.16 -22.00
CA GLY A 579 -44.22 22.06 -22.37
C GLY A 579 -42.83 22.09 -21.70
N GLN A 580 -42.45 23.19 -21.05
CA GLN A 580 -41.20 23.25 -20.28
C GLN A 580 -41.46 22.94 -18.80
N SER A 581 -40.73 21.96 -18.26
CA SER A 581 -40.74 21.58 -16.85
C SER A 581 -39.37 21.86 -16.22
N LYS A 582 -39.34 22.52 -15.07
CA LYS A 582 -38.11 22.71 -14.27
C LYS A 582 -38.34 22.36 -12.81
N VAL A 583 -37.34 21.75 -12.18
CA VAL A 583 -37.30 21.53 -10.74
C VAL A 583 -36.37 22.57 -10.12
N ILE A 584 -36.89 23.36 -9.19
CA ILE A 584 -36.11 24.27 -8.36
C ILE A 584 -35.85 23.55 -7.05
N LYS A 585 -34.57 23.44 -6.67
CA LYS A 585 -34.15 23.06 -5.32
C LYS A 585 -33.54 24.28 -4.65
N ILE A 586 -33.87 24.48 -3.39
CA ILE A 586 -33.21 25.45 -2.52
C ILE A 586 -32.83 24.67 -1.26
N GLU A 587 -31.53 24.51 -1.05
CA GLU A 587 -30.96 23.82 0.10
C GLU A 587 -30.36 24.89 1.01
N GLN A 588 -30.84 24.96 2.25
CA GLN A 588 -30.48 25.96 3.26
C GLN A 588 -29.83 25.25 4.44
N GLU A 589 -28.64 24.72 4.21
CA GLU A 589 -27.87 23.95 5.17
C GLU A 589 -26.93 24.84 5.97
N CYS A 590 -26.51 24.39 7.15
CA CYS A 590 -25.55 25.16 7.94
C CYS A 590 -24.14 24.95 7.39
N HIS A 591 -23.58 26.00 6.78
CA HIS A 591 -22.22 26.00 6.21
C HIS A 591 -21.17 26.61 7.14
N ALA A 592 -21.54 26.95 8.38
CA ALA A 592 -20.60 27.35 9.43
C ALA A 592 -19.52 26.28 9.63
N TRP A 593 -18.27 26.71 9.78
CA TRP A 593 -17.13 25.82 10.01
C TRP A 593 -16.07 26.48 10.89
N ILE A 594 -15.28 25.65 11.57
CA ILE A 594 -14.08 26.03 12.31
C ILE A 594 -12.90 25.19 11.80
N SER A 595 -11.66 25.63 12.02
CA SER A 595 -10.48 24.84 11.67
C SER A 595 -9.38 24.90 12.73
N VAL A 596 -8.54 23.87 12.71
CA VAL A 596 -7.32 23.77 13.51
C VAL A 596 -6.14 23.43 12.59
N ASN A 597 -4.96 23.96 12.86
CA ASN A 597 -3.74 23.59 12.12
C ASN A 597 -3.27 22.18 12.53
N MET A 598 -2.99 21.30 11.57
CA MET A 598 -2.58 19.91 11.84
C MET A 598 -1.17 19.79 12.47
N GLY A 599 -0.30 20.76 12.18
CA GLY A 599 0.95 20.99 12.92
C GLY A 599 0.69 21.15 14.41
N ASP A 600 -0.11 22.14 14.78
CA ASP A 600 -0.35 22.52 16.18
C ASP A 600 -1.21 21.49 16.92
N LEU A 601 -2.19 20.88 16.22
CA LEU A 601 -3.06 19.83 16.75
C LEU A 601 -2.27 18.64 17.27
N LEU A 602 -1.30 18.12 16.50
CA LEU A 602 -0.46 16.99 16.93
C LEU A 602 0.90 16.82 16.23
N VAL A 603 1.08 17.26 14.98
CA VAL A 603 2.31 16.88 14.22
C VAL A 603 3.57 17.55 14.80
N ASN A 604 3.50 18.79 15.28
CA ASN A 604 4.58 19.46 15.99
C ASN A 604 4.95 18.71 17.29
N GLN A 605 3.94 18.22 18.04
CA GLN A 605 4.11 17.49 19.30
C GLN A 605 4.74 16.10 19.04
N LEU A 606 4.28 15.36 18.03
CA LEU A 606 4.89 14.08 17.61
C LEU A 606 6.34 14.24 17.15
N LEU A 607 6.68 15.33 16.44
CA LEU A 607 8.05 15.61 16.03
C LEU A 607 8.96 15.91 17.25
N ALA A 608 8.47 16.67 18.23
CA ALA A 608 9.18 16.97 19.47
C ALA A 608 9.26 15.78 20.45
N ALA A 609 8.31 14.84 20.40
CA ALA A 609 8.40 13.57 21.09
C ALA A 609 9.44 12.65 20.42
N ARG A 610 9.44 12.59 19.09
CA ARG A 610 10.37 11.79 18.29
C ARG A 610 11.83 12.20 18.45
N SER A 611 12.13 13.50 18.55
CA SER A 611 13.51 14.00 18.69
C SER A 611 14.20 13.58 19.99
N LYS A 612 13.44 13.18 21.01
CA LYS A 612 13.95 12.62 22.28
C LYS A 612 14.60 11.24 22.14
N TYR A 613 14.39 10.56 21.00
CA TYR A 613 14.91 9.21 20.74
C TYR A 613 15.95 9.25 19.61
N SER A 614 17.15 8.77 19.88
CA SER A 614 18.24 8.70 18.90
C SER A 614 17.89 7.78 17.73
N LYS A 615 18.31 8.19 16.51
CA LYS A 615 18.25 7.37 15.29
C LYS A 615 19.40 6.36 15.20
N LYS A 616 20.48 6.57 15.97
CA LYS A 616 21.74 5.81 15.92
C LYS A 616 21.85 4.76 17.03
N ASP A 617 21.21 5.00 18.17
CA ASP A 617 21.15 4.09 19.31
C ASP A 617 20.16 2.94 19.02
N PRO A 618 20.59 1.66 19.03
CA PRO A 618 19.72 0.51 18.78
C PRO A 618 18.55 0.34 19.76
N GLU A 619 18.64 0.81 21.00
CA GLU A 619 17.57 0.67 21.99
C GLU A 619 16.52 1.79 21.89
N GLN A 620 16.92 2.99 21.46
CA GLN A 620 16.01 4.13 21.26
C GLN A 620 15.38 4.16 19.86
N LYS A 621 16.10 3.69 18.84
CA LYS A 621 15.66 3.67 17.43
C LYS A 621 14.27 3.05 17.22
N PRO A 622 13.90 1.91 17.85
CA PRO A 622 12.53 1.38 17.84
C PRO A 622 11.43 2.42 18.07
N MET A 623 11.61 3.31 19.06
CA MET A 623 10.62 4.34 19.37
C MET A 623 10.70 5.51 18.38
N ASN A 624 11.89 5.90 17.91
CA ASN A 624 12.03 6.92 16.85
C ASN A 624 11.31 6.51 15.56
N ASP A 625 11.41 5.24 15.18
CA ASP A 625 10.75 4.68 14.00
C ASP A 625 9.23 4.50 14.22
N LEU A 626 8.77 4.17 15.43
CA LEU A 626 7.33 4.15 15.73
C LEU A 626 6.70 5.56 15.66
N TYR A 627 7.34 6.58 16.22
CA TYR A 627 6.88 7.97 16.04
C TYR A 627 6.91 8.41 14.56
N LYS A 628 7.95 8.01 13.80
CA LYS A 628 8.03 8.26 12.35
C LYS A 628 6.84 7.63 11.61
N LEU A 629 6.52 6.38 11.96
CA LEU A 629 5.42 5.63 11.39
C LEU A 629 4.07 6.32 11.69
N CYS A 630 3.84 6.77 12.93
CA CYS A 630 2.64 7.53 13.28
C CYS A 630 2.51 8.83 12.46
N ILE A 631 3.56 9.65 12.39
CA ILE A 631 3.56 10.90 11.62
C ILE A 631 3.24 10.66 10.14
N ASN A 632 3.88 9.65 9.52
CA ASN A 632 3.62 9.28 8.14
C ASN A 632 2.19 8.74 7.92
N THR A 633 1.63 8.05 8.92
CA THR A 633 0.30 7.45 8.84
C THR A 633 -0.81 8.51 8.92
N ILE A 634 -0.63 9.61 9.66
CA ILE A 634 -1.62 10.72 9.70
C ILE A 634 -1.97 11.20 8.29
N TYR A 635 -0.97 11.39 7.41
CA TYR A 635 -1.21 11.76 6.01
C TYR A 635 -2.01 10.68 5.27
N GLY A 636 -1.64 9.41 5.46
CA GLY A 636 -2.37 8.27 4.92
C GLY A 636 -3.84 8.24 5.37
N ASP A 637 -4.11 8.60 6.62
CA ASP A 637 -5.45 8.62 7.20
C ASP A 637 -6.28 9.82 6.68
N MET A 638 -5.65 11.00 6.47
CA MET A 638 -6.29 12.16 5.85
C MET A 638 -6.75 11.91 4.41
N VAL A 639 -5.97 11.14 3.63
CA VAL A 639 -6.28 10.81 2.21
C VAL A 639 -7.10 9.51 2.06
N SER A 640 -7.34 8.80 3.16
CA SER A 640 -7.96 7.47 3.18
C SER A 640 -9.50 7.54 3.12
N PRO A 641 -10.15 6.81 2.20
CA PRO A 641 -11.60 6.68 2.17
C PRO A 641 -12.26 5.87 3.31
N PHE A 642 -11.56 5.51 4.41
CA PHE A 642 -12.11 4.60 5.46
C PHE A 642 -12.28 5.27 6.83
N PHE A 643 -11.70 6.45 7.00
CA PHE A 643 -11.71 7.13 8.29
C PHE A 643 -12.70 8.27 8.28
N ASP A 644 -13.51 8.31 9.33
CA ASP A 644 -14.42 9.41 9.65
C ASP A 644 -13.70 10.76 9.77
N ILE A 645 -12.43 10.76 10.19
CA ILE A 645 -11.51 11.91 10.21
C ILE A 645 -10.75 12.14 8.89
N GLY A 646 -11.06 11.40 7.82
CA GLY A 646 -10.49 11.60 6.48
C GLY A 646 -11.18 12.76 5.77
N ASN A 647 -10.44 13.65 5.12
CA ASN A 647 -11.00 14.82 4.44
C ASN A 647 -10.36 15.00 3.05
N VAL A 648 -11.17 14.85 2.00
CA VAL A 648 -10.67 14.85 0.61
C VAL A 648 -10.08 16.20 0.21
N VAL A 649 -10.60 17.31 0.74
CA VAL A 649 -10.13 18.66 0.43
C VAL A 649 -8.75 18.89 1.05
N VAL A 650 -8.61 18.53 2.32
CA VAL A 650 -7.32 18.52 3.06
C VAL A 650 -6.30 17.64 2.34
N GLY A 651 -6.67 16.39 2.05
CA GLY A 651 -5.81 15.42 1.36
C GLY A 651 -5.34 15.90 0.00
N ASN A 652 -6.25 16.45 -0.81
CA ASN A 652 -5.92 16.98 -2.13
C ASN A 652 -5.09 18.27 -2.08
N ASN A 653 -5.22 19.12 -1.05
CA ASN A 653 -4.39 20.33 -0.89
C ASN A 653 -2.98 20.03 -0.34
N ILE A 654 -2.81 18.98 0.46
CA ILE A 654 -1.48 18.44 0.81
C ILE A 654 -0.80 17.91 -0.46
N THR A 655 -1.48 17.08 -1.24
CA THR A 655 -0.89 16.50 -2.46
C THR A 655 -0.73 17.49 -3.62
N ALA A 656 -1.54 18.56 -3.68
CA ALA A 656 -1.38 19.63 -4.66
C ALA A 656 -0.06 20.39 -4.48
N ARG A 657 0.28 20.74 -3.24
CA ARG A 657 1.55 21.37 -2.89
C ARG A 657 2.75 20.50 -3.28
N ALA A 658 2.67 19.20 -3.00
CA ALA A 658 3.68 18.23 -3.44
C ALA A 658 3.79 18.16 -4.98
N ARG A 659 2.66 18.03 -5.70
CA ARG A 659 2.62 18.01 -7.17
C ARG A 659 3.18 19.29 -7.80
N ALA A 660 2.86 20.45 -7.24
CA ALA A 660 3.31 21.75 -7.71
C ALA A 660 4.83 21.92 -7.47
N MET A 661 5.30 21.70 -6.24
CA MET A 661 6.73 21.74 -5.90
C MET A 661 7.55 20.77 -6.77
N ALA A 662 7.03 19.56 -7.00
CA ALA A 662 7.66 18.58 -7.88
C ALA A 662 7.72 19.05 -9.36
N TRP A 663 6.74 19.82 -9.85
CA TRP A 663 6.80 20.44 -11.18
C TRP A 663 7.86 21.55 -11.26
N TYR A 664 7.96 22.43 -10.26
CA TYR A 664 9.01 23.46 -10.23
C TYR A 664 10.40 22.82 -10.17
N MET A 665 10.58 21.79 -9.34
CA MET A 665 11.82 20.99 -9.28
C MET A 665 12.14 20.31 -10.62
N GLU A 666 11.19 19.62 -11.26
CA GLU A 666 11.47 18.92 -12.54
C GLU A 666 11.91 19.87 -13.65
N LYS A 667 11.23 21.02 -13.74
CA LYS A 667 11.47 22.02 -14.80
C LYS A 667 12.70 22.86 -14.53
N GLY A 668 12.93 23.23 -13.28
CA GLY A 668 14.10 24.03 -12.90
C GLY A 668 15.41 23.28 -13.03
N LEU A 669 15.40 21.99 -12.69
CA LEU A 669 16.60 21.15 -12.68
C LEU A 669 16.83 20.35 -13.97
N ASN A 670 15.92 20.44 -14.97
CA ASN A 670 16.00 19.64 -16.21
C ASN A 670 16.01 18.12 -15.95
N GLY A 671 15.20 17.69 -14.98
CA GLY A 671 15.22 16.33 -14.44
C GLY A 671 14.73 15.26 -15.41
N PHE A 672 15.16 14.01 -15.20
CA PHE A 672 14.80 12.87 -16.05
C PHE A 672 13.41 12.32 -15.76
N GLN A 673 13.15 11.97 -14.50
CA GLN A 673 11.91 11.38 -14.03
C GLN A 673 11.56 12.02 -12.69
N THR A 674 10.28 12.33 -12.50
CA THR A 674 9.73 12.89 -11.26
C THR A 674 8.77 11.89 -10.67
N ILE A 675 8.97 11.56 -9.39
CA ILE A 675 8.40 10.40 -8.72
C ILE A 675 8.00 10.82 -7.31
N THR A 676 6.69 11.04 -7.12
CA THR A 676 6.03 11.66 -5.94
C THR A 676 6.60 13.02 -5.56
N ASP A 677 7.73 12.98 -4.87
CA ASP A 677 8.45 14.04 -4.17
C ASP A 677 9.95 14.06 -4.54
N GLY A 678 10.42 13.11 -5.36
CA GLY A 678 11.80 12.99 -5.83
C GLY A 678 12.00 13.26 -7.32
N CYS A 679 13.19 13.72 -7.69
CA CYS A 679 13.60 13.98 -9.07
C CYS A 679 15.13 13.88 -9.24
N ALA A 680 15.57 13.01 -10.14
CA ALA A 680 16.98 12.92 -10.52
C ALA A 680 17.32 13.86 -11.68
N PHE A 681 18.48 14.52 -11.63
CA PHE A 681 18.88 15.54 -12.61
C PHE A 681 20.39 15.61 -12.85
N GLU A 682 20.82 16.26 -13.94
CA GLU A 682 22.24 16.46 -14.29
C GLU A 682 22.75 17.78 -13.69
N VAL A 683 23.72 17.69 -12.76
CA VAL A 683 24.19 18.83 -11.94
C VAL A 683 24.75 19.98 -12.79
N ASN A 684 25.40 19.65 -13.91
CA ASN A 684 25.99 20.61 -14.85
C ASN A 684 25.00 21.16 -15.90
N ARG A 685 23.71 20.76 -15.87
CA ARG A 685 22.74 21.03 -16.96
C ARG A 685 21.36 21.45 -16.48
N VAL A 686 21.29 22.26 -15.41
CA VAL A 686 20.05 22.88 -14.92
C VAL A 686 19.63 24.06 -15.81
N ILE A 687 18.36 24.46 -15.73
CA ILE A 687 17.81 25.57 -16.52
C ILE A 687 18.11 26.91 -15.86
N SER A 688 18.20 27.99 -16.64
CA SER A 688 18.25 29.36 -16.10
C SER A 688 17.68 30.39 -17.08
N ALA A 689 17.13 31.48 -16.54
CA ALA A 689 16.61 32.59 -17.30
C ALA A 689 17.71 33.30 -18.11
N THR A 690 17.45 33.63 -19.38
CA THR A 690 18.32 34.58 -20.11
C THR A 690 17.93 36.01 -19.80
N LYS A 691 18.89 36.86 -19.44
CA LYS A 691 18.77 38.34 -19.41
C LYS A 691 17.43 38.83 -18.80
N ASN A 692 17.18 38.46 -17.54
CA ASN A 692 16.00 38.84 -16.73
C ASN A 692 14.63 38.45 -17.31
N ARG A 693 14.55 37.39 -18.14
CA ARG A 693 13.29 36.88 -18.71
C ARG A 693 12.64 35.81 -17.80
N VAL A 694 11.35 35.95 -17.55
CA VAL A 694 10.54 34.94 -16.83
C VAL A 694 10.49 33.62 -17.62
N LEU A 695 10.73 32.50 -16.95
CA LEU A 695 10.52 31.17 -17.51
C LEU A 695 9.02 30.83 -17.48
N THR A 696 8.47 30.38 -18.61
CA THR A 696 7.03 30.13 -18.76
C THR A 696 6.73 28.65 -19.00
N SER A 697 5.53 28.18 -18.63
CA SER A 697 5.13 26.77 -18.84
C SER A 697 5.29 26.34 -20.30
N GLU A 698 4.85 27.14 -21.27
CA GLU A 698 5.05 26.86 -22.70
C GLU A 698 6.55 26.68 -23.03
N SER A 699 7.42 27.57 -22.52
CA SER A 699 8.86 27.49 -22.76
C SER A 699 9.58 26.35 -22.02
N LEU A 700 8.89 25.66 -21.11
CA LEU A 700 9.44 24.59 -20.28
C LEU A 700 8.86 23.20 -20.64
N PHE A 701 7.90 23.11 -21.55
CA PHE A 701 7.19 21.87 -21.86
C PHE A 701 8.08 20.80 -22.53
N GLU A 702 8.84 21.18 -23.58
CA GLU A 702 9.58 20.29 -24.49
C GLU A 702 11.11 20.51 -24.52
N ILE A 703 11.67 20.96 -23.38
CA ILE A 703 13.12 21.25 -23.16
C ILE A 703 14.06 20.16 -23.70
N TYR A 704 13.65 18.89 -23.60
CA TYR A 704 14.44 17.70 -23.93
C TYR A 704 14.58 17.42 -25.44
N THR A 705 13.96 18.24 -26.29
CA THR A 705 13.88 18.00 -27.74
C THR A 705 14.99 18.72 -28.50
N LYS A 706 15.53 18.05 -29.54
CA LYS A 706 16.61 18.58 -30.40
C LYS A 706 16.17 19.82 -31.21
N GLU A 707 14.87 20.05 -31.35
CA GLU A 707 14.27 21.13 -32.14
C GLU A 707 14.03 22.44 -31.34
N PHE A 708 14.32 22.48 -30.03
CA PHE A 708 13.81 23.53 -29.13
C PHE A 708 14.52 24.89 -29.27
N LYS A 709 13.88 25.85 -29.95
CA LYS A 709 14.35 27.25 -30.12
C LYS A 709 14.12 28.14 -28.88
N GLY A 710 14.57 27.65 -27.72
CA GLY A 710 14.38 28.28 -26.41
C GLY A 710 15.17 29.57 -26.21
N ARG A 711 14.79 30.34 -25.19
CA ARG A 711 15.56 31.49 -24.66
C ARG A 711 15.87 31.31 -23.17
N PHE A 712 16.35 30.12 -22.82
CA PHE A 712 16.93 29.80 -21.51
C PHE A 712 18.39 29.39 -21.72
N ASN A 713 19.21 29.48 -20.67
CA ASN A 713 20.55 28.92 -20.64
C ASN A 713 20.50 27.55 -19.92
N ILE A 714 21.27 26.58 -20.42
CA ILE A 714 21.62 25.37 -19.66
C ILE A 714 22.96 25.67 -19.00
N LYS A 715 23.04 25.59 -17.67
CA LYS A 715 24.25 25.92 -16.89
C LYS A 715 24.47 24.94 -15.72
N PRO A 716 25.65 24.95 -15.07
CA PRO A 716 25.85 24.31 -13.78
C PRO A 716 25.04 24.95 -12.65
N LEU A 717 24.59 24.12 -11.70
CA LEU A 717 23.82 24.56 -10.54
C LEU A 717 24.69 25.43 -9.61
N GLY A 718 24.29 26.67 -9.33
CA GLY A 718 25.03 27.57 -8.41
C GLY A 718 26.44 28.00 -8.86
N SER A 719 26.82 27.71 -10.12
CA SER A 719 28.18 27.97 -10.64
C SER A 719 28.16 28.41 -12.10
N GLU A 720 29.11 29.26 -12.48
CA GLU A 720 29.39 29.63 -13.88
C GLU A 720 30.40 28.66 -14.53
N GLN A 721 31.21 27.97 -13.71
CA GLN A 721 32.15 26.93 -14.12
C GLN A 721 31.52 25.55 -13.93
N GLU A 722 31.92 24.58 -14.76
CA GLU A 722 31.47 23.20 -14.63
C GLU A 722 31.86 22.60 -13.26
N ILE A 723 30.94 21.88 -12.63
CA ILE A 723 31.18 21.22 -11.35
C ILE A 723 31.83 19.88 -11.63
N GLY A 724 33.07 19.72 -11.19
CA GLY A 724 33.80 18.47 -11.26
C GLY A 724 33.33 17.48 -10.19
N SER A 725 33.81 16.24 -10.28
CA SER A 725 33.58 15.25 -9.23
C SER A 725 34.80 14.36 -9.04
N TYR A 726 34.90 13.72 -7.87
CA TYR A 726 35.93 12.73 -7.58
C TYR A 726 35.36 11.57 -6.78
N LEU A 727 35.91 10.38 -7.01
CA LEU A 727 35.61 9.20 -6.19
C LEU A 727 36.55 9.15 -4.99
N HIS A 728 36.00 8.85 -3.82
CA HIS A 728 36.75 8.55 -2.60
C HIS A 728 36.06 7.40 -1.86
N LYS A 729 36.77 6.78 -0.90
CA LYS A 729 36.19 5.72 -0.06
C LYS A 729 35.77 6.27 1.29
N GLU A 730 34.49 6.10 1.61
CA GLU A 730 33.90 6.43 2.90
C GLU A 730 33.31 5.14 3.49
N ASN A 731 33.71 4.77 4.71
CA ASN A 731 33.23 3.56 5.40
C ASN A 731 33.35 2.26 4.55
N GLY A 732 34.40 2.16 3.74
CA GLY A 732 34.65 1.03 2.83
C GLY A 732 33.80 1.04 1.54
N SER A 733 32.99 2.08 1.32
CA SER A 733 32.17 2.26 0.12
C SER A 733 32.64 3.43 -0.74
N ASP A 734 32.54 3.27 -2.06
CA ASP A 734 32.89 4.33 -3.00
C ASP A 734 31.80 5.41 -3.01
N LYS A 735 32.21 6.67 -2.86
CA LYS A 735 31.36 7.85 -2.75
C LYS A 735 31.83 8.95 -3.69
N VAL A 736 30.89 9.73 -4.20
CA VAL A 736 31.17 10.91 -5.03
C VAL A 736 31.29 12.14 -4.14
N GLY A 737 32.42 12.85 -4.24
CA GLY A 737 32.58 14.23 -3.78
C GLY A 737 32.59 15.19 -4.97
N LEU A 738 32.29 16.47 -4.74
CA LEU A 738 32.25 17.50 -5.78
C LEU A 738 33.53 18.34 -5.82
N VAL A 739 33.78 18.97 -6.97
CA VAL A 739 34.77 20.03 -7.13
C VAL A 739 34.05 21.29 -7.59
N VAL A 740 33.86 22.24 -6.68
CA VAL A 740 33.12 23.48 -6.89
C VAL A 740 34.10 24.65 -6.90
N LYS A 741 34.26 25.32 -8.06
CA LYS A 741 35.20 26.45 -8.25
C LYS A 741 36.65 26.13 -7.81
N GLY A 742 37.05 24.86 -7.92
CA GLY A 742 38.36 24.34 -7.50
C GLY A 742 38.42 23.77 -6.09
N GLU A 743 37.47 24.07 -5.20
CA GLU A 743 37.42 23.50 -3.84
C GLU A 743 36.81 22.09 -3.86
N LYS A 744 37.38 21.15 -3.10
CA LYS A 744 36.85 19.77 -2.97
C LYS A 744 35.88 19.67 -1.80
N TYR A 745 34.67 19.16 -2.07
CA TYR A 745 33.67 18.84 -1.04
C TYR A 745 33.56 17.31 -0.93
N ASP A 746 33.60 16.79 0.30
CA ASP A 746 33.26 15.38 0.60
C ASP A 746 31.79 15.07 0.26
N ASN A 747 31.36 13.81 0.41
CA ASN A 747 30.00 13.42 0.06
C ASN A 747 28.94 14.21 0.84
N GLN A 748 29.05 14.34 2.17
CA GLN A 748 28.05 15.04 2.99
C GLN A 748 28.00 16.53 2.66
N LYS A 749 29.14 17.23 2.64
CA LYS A 749 29.23 18.64 2.26
C LYS A 749 28.68 18.89 0.84
N SER A 750 28.85 17.93 -0.07
CA SER A 750 28.29 17.99 -1.42
C SER A 750 26.76 17.85 -1.44
N LEU A 751 26.19 16.93 -0.66
CA LEU A 751 24.74 16.72 -0.57
C LEU A 751 24.04 17.97 0.02
N ASP A 752 24.59 18.52 1.09
CA ASP A 752 24.04 19.70 1.77
C ASP A 752 24.10 20.94 0.87
N TRP A 753 25.25 21.21 0.25
CA TRP A 753 25.42 22.32 -0.69
C TRP A 753 24.47 22.24 -1.88
N LEU A 754 24.30 21.06 -2.49
CA LEU A 754 23.35 20.86 -3.59
C LEU A 754 21.90 21.16 -3.16
N GLY A 755 21.48 20.74 -1.96
CA GLY A 755 20.13 21.03 -1.43
C GLY A 755 19.86 22.53 -1.27
N GLU A 756 20.85 23.28 -0.79
CA GLU A 756 20.80 24.75 -0.72
C GLU A 756 20.73 25.38 -2.12
N GLN A 757 21.60 24.97 -3.05
CA GLN A 757 21.65 25.55 -4.39
C GLN A 757 20.39 25.26 -5.22
N ILE A 758 19.73 24.10 -5.05
CA ILE A 758 18.40 23.87 -5.65
C ILE A 758 17.40 24.92 -5.17
N THR A 759 17.38 25.21 -3.87
CA THR A 759 16.45 26.19 -3.28
C THR A 759 16.69 27.59 -3.83
N VAL A 760 17.96 28.00 -3.97
CA VAL A 760 18.34 29.27 -4.62
C VAL A 760 17.91 29.27 -6.10
N GLN A 761 18.26 28.22 -6.84
CA GLN A 761 18.01 28.14 -8.27
C GLN A 761 16.51 28.17 -8.62
N LEU A 762 15.65 27.52 -7.81
CA LEU A 762 14.20 27.56 -8.02
C LEU A 762 13.61 28.95 -7.68
N ARG A 763 14.12 29.64 -6.65
CA ARG A 763 13.73 31.03 -6.33
C ARG A 763 14.11 32.01 -7.45
N GLU A 764 15.30 31.89 -8.04
CA GLU A 764 15.71 32.70 -9.20
C GLU A 764 14.78 32.51 -10.41
N GLN A 765 14.37 31.26 -10.67
CA GLN A 765 13.54 30.90 -11.83
C GLN A 765 12.06 31.27 -11.66
N PHE A 766 11.56 31.18 -10.43
CA PHE A 766 10.13 31.24 -10.09
C PHE A 766 9.86 32.14 -8.86
N PRO A 767 10.30 33.42 -8.85
CA PRO A 767 10.34 34.25 -7.63
C PRO A 767 8.97 34.55 -7.00
N ASN A 768 7.88 34.39 -7.74
CA ASN A 768 6.51 34.69 -7.29
C ASN A 768 5.71 33.42 -6.92
N ILE A 769 6.37 32.33 -6.52
CA ILE A 769 5.74 31.02 -6.27
C ILE A 769 5.82 30.64 -4.78
N PRO A 770 4.75 30.88 -3.98
CA PRO A 770 4.77 30.68 -2.53
C PRO A 770 4.85 29.22 -2.06
N VAL A 771 4.91 28.23 -2.96
CA VAL A 771 5.11 26.82 -2.57
C VAL A 771 6.60 26.47 -2.41
N ILE A 772 7.51 27.22 -3.04
CA ILE A 772 8.95 26.98 -2.93
C ILE A 772 9.43 27.22 -1.49
N ASP A 773 8.97 28.30 -0.85
CA ASP A 773 9.35 28.65 0.52
C ASP A 773 8.72 27.76 1.60
N LYS A 774 7.82 26.83 1.24
CA LYS A 774 7.18 25.87 2.16
C LYS A 774 7.98 24.56 2.29
N PHE A 775 9.06 24.41 1.54
CA PHE A 775 9.81 23.16 1.41
C PHE A 775 11.33 23.39 1.46
N GLN A 776 12.05 22.31 1.72
CA GLN A 776 13.51 22.19 1.64
C GLN A 776 13.83 20.95 0.80
N PHE A 777 15.07 20.83 0.32
CA PHE A 777 15.52 19.69 -0.47
C PHE A 777 16.55 18.87 0.29
N GLU A 778 16.42 17.55 0.24
CA GLU A 778 17.46 16.59 0.63
C GLU A 778 18.01 15.91 -0.64
N ILE A 779 19.31 15.66 -0.72
CA ILE A 779 19.91 14.85 -1.80
C ILE A 779 20.19 13.46 -1.24
N LYS A 780 19.77 12.42 -1.95
CA LYS A 780 19.85 11.03 -1.48
C LYS A 780 21.21 10.39 -1.70
N ASP A 781 21.81 10.64 -2.86
CA ASP A 781 23.24 10.46 -3.13
C ASP A 781 23.60 11.19 -4.44
N ILE A 782 24.89 11.17 -4.78
CA ILE A 782 25.44 11.68 -6.05
C ILE A 782 25.99 10.50 -6.86
N TYR A 783 25.77 10.54 -8.18
CA TYR A 783 26.04 9.44 -9.11
C TYR A 783 26.81 9.93 -10.35
N THR A 784 27.52 9.00 -11.01
CA THR A 784 28.34 9.28 -12.21
C THR A 784 27.68 8.84 -13.52
N SER A 785 26.63 8.02 -13.44
CA SER A 785 25.81 7.63 -14.60
C SER A 785 24.46 7.06 -14.16
N ALA A 786 23.49 7.06 -15.07
CA ALA A 786 22.14 6.58 -14.87
C ALA A 786 21.56 5.96 -16.15
N SER A 787 20.52 5.13 -16.00
CA SER A 787 19.69 4.58 -17.08
C SER A 787 18.21 4.74 -16.74
N PHE A 788 17.34 4.92 -17.74
CA PHE A 788 15.92 5.23 -17.57
C PHE A 788 15.02 4.44 -18.52
N HIS A 789 13.83 4.06 -18.04
CA HIS A 789 12.78 3.41 -18.82
C HIS A 789 11.39 3.71 -18.19
N GLY A 790 10.34 3.83 -19.00
CA GLY A 790 8.98 4.03 -18.51
C GLY A 790 8.80 5.38 -17.81
N THR A 791 7.72 5.53 -17.05
CA THR A 791 7.47 6.76 -16.26
C THR A 791 8.45 6.93 -15.09
N ALA A 792 8.90 5.82 -14.50
CA ALA A 792 9.49 5.79 -13.16
C ALA A 792 10.39 4.56 -12.91
N ASN A 793 11.02 4.01 -13.96
CA ASN A 793 12.03 2.96 -13.84
C ASN A 793 13.43 3.55 -14.13
N TYR A 794 14.39 3.26 -13.26
CA TYR A 794 15.74 3.79 -13.36
C TYR A 794 16.78 2.97 -12.60
N LYS A 795 18.06 3.19 -12.90
CA LYS A 795 19.21 2.67 -12.16
C LYS A 795 20.34 3.70 -12.17
N PHE A 796 21.18 3.69 -11.15
CA PHE A 796 22.28 4.65 -10.93
C PHE A 796 23.60 3.93 -10.67
N TRP A 797 24.73 4.60 -10.88
CA TRP A 797 26.08 4.05 -10.69
C TRP A 797 27.05 5.07 -10.07
N ILE A 798 28.01 4.58 -9.29
CA ILE A 798 29.16 5.33 -8.78
C ILE A 798 30.41 4.72 -9.40
N GLY A 799 31.02 5.40 -10.37
CA GLY A 799 31.98 4.77 -11.29
C GLY A 799 31.31 3.60 -12.04
N GLU A 800 31.94 2.42 -12.00
CA GLU A 800 31.34 1.17 -12.51
C GLU A 800 30.44 0.44 -11.50
N ARG A 801 30.41 0.87 -10.23
CA ARG A 801 29.59 0.23 -9.20
C ARG A 801 28.11 0.56 -9.38
N GLY A 802 27.34 -0.43 -9.83
CA GLY A 802 25.89 -0.34 -9.92
C GLY A 802 25.21 -0.22 -8.55
N ILE A 803 24.36 0.79 -8.41
CA ILE A 803 23.42 0.94 -7.30
C ILE A 803 22.14 0.18 -7.67
N LYS A 804 21.41 -0.34 -6.66
CA LYS A 804 20.24 -1.22 -6.86
C LYS A 804 19.11 -0.47 -7.58
N GLY A 805 18.80 -0.88 -8.81
CA GLY A 805 17.80 -0.21 -9.67
C GLY A 805 16.38 -0.24 -9.09
N LYS A 806 15.48 0.55 -9.66
CA LYS A 806 14.04 0.55 -9.34
C LYS A 806 13.29 0.37 -10.66
N MET A 807 12.59 -0.76 -10.83
CA MET A 807 11.68 -0.98 -11.96
C MET A 807 10.34 -1.45 -11.41
N ARG A 808 9.30 -0.64 -11.59
CA ARG A 808 7.98 -0.88 -11.00
C ARG A 808 7.29 -2.04 -11.70
N SER A 809 6.53 -2.81 -10.94
CA SER A 809 5.93 -4.11 -11.32
C SER A 809 6.86 -5.34 -11.35
N TYR A 810 8.15 -5.19 -11.02
CA TYR A 810 9.11 -6.31 -10.93
C TYR A 810 9.69 -6.41 -9.51
N LYS A 811 9.80 -7.63 -8.94
CA LYS A 811 10.50 -7.83 -7.66
C LYS A 811 12.02 -7.86 -7.90
N LYS A 812 12.77 -7.44 -6.88
CA LYS A 812 14.25 -7.36 -6.88
C LYS A 812 14.92 -8.65 -6.40
N LEU A 813 14.41 -9.79 -6.86
CA LEU A 813 14.89 -11.14 -6.57
C LEU A 813 15.52 -11.71 -7.84
N GLY A 814 16.44 -12.66 -7.68
CA GLY A 814 16.77 -13.59 -8.75
C GLY A 814 15.60 -14.53 -9.01
N TYR A 815 15.42 -14.90 -10.28
CA TYR A 815 14.42 -15.88 -10.73
C TYR A 815 15.10 -17.00 -11.51
N ASP A 816 14.42 -18.13 -11.58
CA ASP A 816 14.71 -19.20 -12.52
C ASP A 816 14.33 -18.74 -13.94
N ALA A 817 15.33 -18.69 -14.82
CA ALA A 817 15.17 -18.29 -16.22
C ALA A 817 15.51 -19.43 -17.16
N TYR A 818 14.68 -19.58 -18.19
CA TYR A 818 14.68 -20.72 -19.09
C TYR A 818 14.94 -20.26 -20.53
N ASN A 819 15.50 -21.17 -21.33
CA ASN A 819 15.45 -21.14 -22.79
C ASN A 819 14.80 -22.42 -23.30
N LEU A 820 14.49 -22.45 -24.60
CA LEU A 820 14.12 -23.68 -25.29
C LEU A 820 15.35 -24.31 -25.94
N ALA A 821 15.43 -25.65 -25.94
CA ALA A 821 16.45 -26.43 -26.63
C ALA A 821 15.77 -27.60 -27.35
N GLY A 822 15.52 -27.46 -28.66
CA GLY A 822 14.52 -28.29 -29.34
C GLY A 822 13.13 -27.86 -28.86
N ASP A 823 12.48 -28.72 -28.09
CA ASP A 823 11.18 -28.47 -27.45
C ASP A 823 11.23 -28.53 -25.91
N ASP A 824 12.36 -28.94 -25.32
CA ASP A 824 12.58 -28.96 -23.87
C ASP A 824 12.91 -27.56 -23.31
N LEU A 825 12.36 -27.25 -22.13
CA LEU A 825 12.71 -26.07 -21.34
C LEU A 825 13.95 -26.36 -20.48
N GLN A 826 15.06 -25.67 -20.79
CA GLN A 826 16.31 -25.79 -20.03
C GLN A 826 16.51 -24.59 -19.10
N LEU A 827 16.87 -24.87 -17.84
CA LEU A 827 17.17 -23.85 -16.84
C LEU A 827 18.55 -23.22 -17.10
N MET A 828 18.56 -21.97 -17.56
CA MET A 828 19.81 -21.22 -17.81
C MET A 828 20.49 -20.76 -16.52
N THR A 829 19.71 -20.32 -15.54
CA THR A 829 20.19 -19.79 -14.26
C THR A 829 19.04 -19.58 -13.28
N SER A 830 19.31 -19.79 -11.99
CA SER A 830 18.39 -19.59 -10.87
C SER A 830 18.52 -18.21 -10.20
N ASN A 831 19.24 -17.27 -10.82
CA ASN A 831 19.48 -15.93 -10.30
C ASN A 831 19.34 -14.84 -11.38
N TYR A 832 18.51 -15.04 -12.40
CA TYR A 832 18.23 -14.03 -13.43
C TYR A 832 17.53 -12.83 -12.82
N THR A 833 17.98 -11.61 -13.15
CA THR A 833 17.47 -10.35 -12.59
C THR A 833 17.01 -9.41 -13.71
N PRO A 834 15.89 -9.71 -14.40
CA PRO A 834 15.51 -9.10 -15.67
C PRO A 834 15.56 -7.57 -15.66
N SER A 835 15.03 -6.94 -14.60
CA SER A 835 15.05 -5.48 -14.47
C SER A 835 16.44 -4.89 -14.21
N GLU A 836 17.33 -5.61 -13.52
CA GLU A 836 18.69 -5.13 -13.22
C GLU A 836 19.61 -5.33 -14.44
N GLU A 837 19.45 -6.43 -15.17
CA GLU A 837 20.18 -6.73 -16.40
C GLU A 837 19.75 -5.82 -17.55
N PHE A 838 18.45 -5.63 -17.79
CA PHE A 838 17.93 -4.73 -18.83
C PHE A 838 18.42 -3.29 -18.63
N LEU A 839 18.27 -2.73 -17.41
CA LEU A 839 18.76 -1.39 -17.08
C LEU A 839 20.31 -1.28 -17.19
N THR A 840 21.05 -2.36 -16.93
CA THR A 840 22.51 -2.37 -17.14
C THR A 840 22.86 -2.41 -18.63
N GLY A 841 22.08 -3.12 -19.45
CA GLY A 841 22.15 -3.03 -20.91
C GLY A 841 21.98 -1.60 -21.43
N LEU A 842 20.99 -0.87 -20.91
CA LEU A 842 20.75 0.54 -21.24
C LEU A 842 21.91 1.48 -20.86
N ARG A 843 22.67 1.20 -19.80
CA ARG A 843 23.91 1.95 -19.47
C ARG A 843 25.06 1.60 -20.42
N ASN A 844 25.19 0.33 -20.78
CA ASN A 844 26.37 -0.14 -21.48
C ASN A 844 26.29 0.22 -22.97
N GLN A 845 25.17 -0.11 -23.63
CA GLN A 845 24.92 0.17 -25.05
C GLN A 845 23.40 0.14 -25.34
N PRO A 846 22.66 1.25 -25.18
CA PRO A 846 21.21 1.28 -25.41
C PRO A 846 20.82 1.08 -26.89
N GLU A 847 21.78 1.13 -27.81
CA GLU A 847 21.63 0.82 -29.23
C GLU A 847 21.74 -0.69 -29.55
N ARG A 848 22.11 -1.53 -28.57
CA ARG A 848 22.39 -2.97 -28.79
C ARG A 848 22.03 -3.87 -27.60
N VAL A 849 20.90 -3.56 -26.96
CA VAL A 849 20.41 -4.22 -25.73
C VAL A 849 20.14 -5.71 -26.00
N SER A 850 20.59 -6.59 -25.09
CA SER A 850 20.22 -8.01 -25.10
C SER A 850 18.71 -8.16 -24.86
N ARG A 851 18.04 -9.05 -25.61
CA ARG A 851 16.63 -9.37 -25.34
C ARG A 851 16.49 -10.04 -23.98
N CYS A 852 15.38 -9.78 -23.30
CA CYS A 852 15.10 -10.38 -21.99
C CYS A 852 14.68 -11.85 -22.12
N LYS A 853 14.93 -12.64 -21.07
CA LYS A 853 14.64 -14.09 -21.03
C LYS A 853 13.25 -14.40 -20.47
N THR A 854 12.71 -15.57 -20.79
CA THR A 854 11.57 -16.14 -20.07
C THR A 854 11.98 -16.53 -18.66
N TYR A 855 11.16 -16.19 -17.66
CA TYR A 855 11.48 -16.45 -16.25
C TYR A 855 10.23 -16.75 -15.41
N LEU A 856 10.41 -17.54 -14.34
CA LEU A 856 9.34 -17.89 -13.41
C LEU A 856 9.19 -16.83 -12.31
N PHE A 857 8.03 -16.19 -12.23
CA PHE A 857 7.69 -15.26 -11.15
C PHE A 857 6.81 -15.94 -10.11
N SER A 858 7.37 -16.19 -8.92
CA SER A 858 6.66 -16.77 -7.76
C SER A 858 6.01 -15.69 -6.88
N LYS A 859 4.82 -15.97 -6.35
CA LYS A 859 4.12 -15.18 -5.31
C LYS A 859 3.32 -16.09 -4.36
N ILE A 860 3.02 -15.61 -3.16
CA ILE A 860 2.12 -16.32 -2.25
C ILE A 860 0.68 -16.18 -2.75
N LEU A 861 -0.02 -17.30 -2.91
CA LEU A 861 -1.42 -17.40 -3.26
C LEU A 861 -2.29 -16.87 -2.11
N LYS A 862 -3.09 -15.84 -2.36
CA LYS A 862 -3.98 -15.23 -1.36
C LYS A 862 -5.42 -15.76 -1.43
N PRO A 863 -6.17 -15.80 -0.32
CA PRO A 863 -7.59 -16.19 -0.30
C PRO A 863 -8.45 -15.47 -1.34
N GLY A 864 -8.22 -14.16 -1.57
CA GLY A 864 -8.97 -13.38 -2.55
C GLY A 864 -8.72 -13.79 -4.00
N GLU A 865 -7.46 -14.06 -4.37
CA GLU A 865 -7.10 -14.57 -5.70
C GLU A 865 -7.61 -16.01 -5.91
N TYR A 866 -7.41 -16.85 -4.91
CA TYR A 866 -7.89 -18.24 -4.90
C TYR A 866 -9.40 -18.27 -5.17
N LYS A 867 -10.18 -17.52 -4.38
CA LYS A 867 -11.63 -17.35 -4.52
C LYS A 867 -12.07 -16.76 -5.87
N LYS A 868 -11.29 -15.82 -6.42
CA LYS A 868 -11.61 -15.16 -7.70
C LYS A 868 -11.44 -16.13 -8.88
N ASN A 869 -10.38 -16.91 -8.86
CA ASN A 869 -9.96 -17.76 -9.99
C ASN A 869 -10.18 -19.26 -9.72
N TYR A 870 -10.97 -19.64 -8.70
CA TYR A 870 -11.08 -21.03 -8.22
C TYR A 870 -11.44 -22.01 -9.33
N GLU A 871 -12.61 -21.82 -9.97
CA GLU A 871 -13.12 -22.68 -11.04
C GLU A 871 -12.23 -22.71 -12.29
N THR A 872 -11.42 -21.67 -12.53
CA THR A 872 -10.59 -21.51 -13.74
C THR A 872 -9.12 -21.87 -13.54
N SER A 873 -8.66 -22.03 -12.29
CA SER A 873 -7.21 -21.98 -12.01
C SER A 873 -6.71 -22.75 -10.80
N TRP A 874 -7.58 -23.21 -9.89
CA TRP A 874 -7.17 -23.81 -8.62
C TRP A 874 -8.01 -25.03 -8.17
N LYS A 875 -9.22 -25.22 -8.71
CA LYS A 875 -10.16 -26.30 -8.34
C LYS A 875 -9.57 -27.71 -8.45
N ASN A 876 -8.66 -27.92 -9.40
CA ASN A 876 -8.01 -29.21 -9.69
C ASN A 876 -6.52 -29.23 -9.27
N SER A 877 -6.12 -28.32 -8.39
CA SER A 877 -4.72 -28.15 -7.95
C SER A 877 -4.57 -28.37 -6.45
N ASP A 878 -3.45 -28.94 -6.05
CA ASP A 878 -3.06 -29.05 -4.64
C ASP A 878 -2.64 -27.70 -4.03
N ALA A 879 -2.52 -26.64 -4.85
CA ALA A 879 -2.19 -25.29 -4.41
C ALA A 879 -3.34 -24.65 -3.61
N PHE A 880 -3.05 -24.21 -2.39
CA PHE A 880 -4.01 -23.55 -1.50
C PHE A 880 -3.52 -22.16 -1.05
N PRO A 881 -4.40 -21.29 -0.49
CA PRO A 881 -3.99 -20.01 0.08
C PRO A 881 -2.91 -20.21 1.15
N GLY A 882 -1.74 -19.59 0.94
CA GLY A 882 -0.54 -19.84 1.75
C GLY A 882 0.54 -20.71 1.08
N CYS A 883 0.28 -21.28 -0.10
CA CYS A 883 1.34 -21.79 -0.99
C CYS A 883 2.02 -20.61 -1.73
N THR A 884 3.27 -20.81 -2.14
CA THR A 884 3.84 -20.06 -3.26
C THR A 884 3.38 -20.71 -4.56
N VAL A 885 3.05 -19.88 -5.55
CA VAL A 885 2.66 -20.27 -6.91
C VAL A 885 3.38 -19.39 -7.93
N GLU A 886 3.66 -19.95 -9.09
CA GLU A 886 4.50 -19.39 -10.13
C GLU A 886 3.70 -18.89 -11.33
N SER A 887 4.35 -18.09 -12.17
CA SER A 887 3.82 -17.61 -13.44
C SER A 887 4.99 -17.32 -14.38
N ALA A 888 5.02 -17.95 -15.55
CA ALA A 888 6.03 -17.66 -16.56
C ALA A 888 5.81 -16.26 -17.15
N ARG A 889 6.89 -15.47 -17.22
CA ARG A 889 6.86 -14.05 -17.61
C ARG A 889 8.04 -13.70 -18.50
N LEU A 890 7.86 -12.59 -19.20
CA LEU A 890 8.87 -11.90 -19.99
C LEU A 890 8.82 -10.40 -19.60
N LEU A 891 9.97 -9.73 -19.59
CA LEU A 891 10.05 -8.30 -19.31
C LEU A 891 9.49 -7.50 -20.49
N ARG A 892 8.65 -6.50 -20.21
CA ARG A 892 8.18 -5.53 -21.22
C ARG A 892 9.28 -4.49 -21.44
N GLU A 893 9.96 -4.57 -22.58
CA GLU A 893 11.09 -3.72 -22.94
C GLU A 893 10.62 -2.33 -23.39
N CYS A 894 9.54 -2.23 -24.18
CA CYS A 894 8.89 -0.99 -24.54
C CYS A 894 7.71 -0.64 -23.61
N SER A 895 7.70 0.59 -23.07
CA SER A 895 6.60 1.10 -22.24
C SER A 895 6.05 2.44 -22.71
N LEU A 896 4.79 2.45 -23.20
CA LEU A 896 4.04 3.67 -23.53
C LEU A 896 3.73 4.59 -22.33
N THR A 897 4.14 4.21 -21.12
CA THR A 897 3.97 5.03 -19.91
C THR A 897 5.01 6.16 -19.79
N GLN A 898 6.08 6.16 -20.58
CA GLN A 898 7.07 7.24 -20.59
C GLN A 898 6.64 8.48 -21.38
N PHE A 899 5.93 8.30 -22.50
CA PHE A 899 5.61 9.39 -23.43
C PHE A 899 4.43 10.27 -22.95
N THR A 900 4.50 11.57 -23.26
CA THR A 900 3.40 12.53 -23.03
C THR A 900 2.54 12.63 -24.30
N PHE A 901 1.28 12.23 -24.23
CA PHE A 901 0.36 12.19 -25.38
C PHE A 901 -0.47 13.48 -25.49
N HIS A 902 -1.01 13.79 -26.67
CA HIS A 902 -1.92 14.92 -26.87
C HIS A 902 -3.26 14.73 -26.17
N SER A 903 -3.80 13.51 -26.14
CA SER A 903 -5.13 13.18 -25.62
C SER A 903 -5.28 11.71 -25.23
N LYS A 904 -6.32 11.38 -24.45
CA LYS A 904 -6.73 10.00 -24.14
C LYS A 904 -7.00 9.20 -25.41
N LYS A 905 -7.69 9.80 -26.39
CA LYS A 905 -7.97 9.19 -27.70
C LYS A 905 -6.70 8.76 -28.44
N GLN A 906 -5.62 9.55 -28.36
CA GLN A 906 -4.32 9.17 -28.93
C GLN A 906 -3.72 8.00 -28.13
N PHE A 907 -3.63 8.13 -26.80
CA PHE A 907 -3.06 7.08 -25.94
C PHE A 907 -3.75 5.72 -26.12
N ASP A 908 -5.09 5.69 -26.12
CA ASP A 908 -5.88 4.46 -26.27
C ASP A 908 -5.70 3.80 -27.64
N SER A 909 -5.34 4.57 -28.66
CA SER A 909 -5.09 4.06 -30.01
C SER A 909 -3.71 3.37 -30.07
N TRP A 910 -2.67 3.98 -29.49
CA TRP A 910 -1.36 3.34 -29.32
C TRP A 910 -1.40 2.14 -28.37
N GLU A 911 -2.13 2.22 -27.26
CA GLU A 911 -2.22 1.12 -26.28
C GLU A 911 -2.92 -0.13 -26.85
N ARG A 912 -4.01 0.06 -27.62
CA ARG A 912 -4.68 -1.05 -28.32
C ARG A 912 -3.79 -1.66 -29.40
N GLU A 913 -3.00 -0.86 -30.12
CA GLU A 913 -2.03 -1.38 -31.07
C GLU A 913 -0.89 -2.15 -30.36
N GLN A 914 -0.29 -1.59 -29.30
CA GLN A 914 0.76 -2.25 -28.52
C GLN A 914 0.26 -3.59 -27.94
N LYS A 915 -0.97 -3.60 -27.42
CA LYS A 915 -1.62 -4.82 -26.93
C LYS A 915 -1.76 -5.86 -28.05
N ARG A 916 -2.35 -5.48 -29.19
CA ARG A 916 -2.61 -6.39 -30.32
C ARG A 916 -1.33 -7.05 -30.85
N ILE A 917 -0.23 -6.29 -30.97
CA ILE A 917 1.05 -6.84 -31.47
C ILE A 917 1.63 -7.80 -30.43
N ARG A 918 1.78 -7.37 -29.17
CA ARG A 918 2.33 -8.20 -28.08
C ARG A 918 1.54 -9.48 -27.83
N ASP A 919 0.21 -9.41 -27.95
CA ASP A 919 -0.63 -10.57 -27.73
C ASP A 919 -0.63 -11.55 -28.94
N LYS A 920 -0.09 -11.16 -30.12
CA LYS A 920 0.26 -12.07 -31.23
C LYS A 920 1.70 -12.59 -31.16
N THR A 921 2.69 -11.76 -30.83
CA THR A 921 4.12 -12.08 -31.08
C THR A 921 5.05 -11.99 -29.85
N GLY A 922 4.48 -11.82 -28.65
CA GLY A 922 5.22 -11.67 -27.40
C GLY A 922 5.90 -10.30 -27.19
N GLN A 923 6.17 -9.54 -28.26
CA GLN A 923 6.77 -8.20 -28.25
C GLN A 923 5.91 -7.17 -28.99
N SER A 924 6.26 -5.88 -28.89
CA SER A 924 5.49 -4.80 -29.51
C SER A 924 6.32 -3.98 -30.50
N TYR A 925 6.50 -2.68 -30.24
CA TYR A 925 7.26 -1.76 -31.08
C TYR A 925 8.75 -2.13 -31.18
N GLU A 926 9.25 -2.94 -30.26
CA GLU A 926 10.61 -3.52 -30.28
C GLU A 926 10.94 -4.16 -31.64
N SER A 927 9.97 -4.84 -32.27
CA SER A 927 10.14 -5.62 -33.51
C SER A 927 10.74 -4.84 -34.68
N TRP A 928 10.47 -3.53 -34.81
CA TRP A 928 11.01 -2.70 -35.88
C TRP A 928 12.46 -2.21 -35.64
N PHE A 929 12.96 -2.33 -34.40
CA PHE A 929 14.27 -1.85 -33.97
C PHE A 929 15.23 -2.99 -33.57
N ILE A 930 15.02 -4.19 -34.12
CA ILE A 930 15.91 -5.35 -33.92
C ILE A 930 16.99 -5.39 -35.01
N LYS A 931 18.24 -5.51 -34.58
CA LYS A 931 19.39 -5.89 -35.42
C LYS A 931 20.24 -6.94 -34.71
N ASP A 932 20.64 -8.00 -35.40
CA ASP A 932 21.46 -9.11 -34.86
C ASP A 932 20.90 -9.73 -33.56
N ASN A 933 19.56 -9.83 -33.46
CA ASN A 933 18.83 -10.18 -32.23
C ASN A 933 19.16 -9.29 -31.00
N ARG A 934 19.38 -8.00 -31.24
CA ARG A 934 19.58 -6.95 -30.24
C ARG A 934 18.64 -5.79 -30.52
N LEU A 935 18.14 -5.18 -29.45
CA LEU A 935 17.21 -4.06 -29.52
C LEU A 935 17.97 -2.73 -29.51
N ASP A 936 17.76 -1.90 -30.53
CA ASP A 936 18.10 -0.48 -30.51
C ASP A 936 16.99 0.29 -29.76
N PHE A 937 17.12 0.28 -28.44
CA PHE A 937 16.16 0.94 -27.55
C PHE A 937 16.21 2.46 -27.70
N GLN A 938 17.39 3.05 -27.97
CA GLN A 938 17.53 4.49 -28.13
C GLN A 938 16.81 4.99 -29.40
N ALA A 939 17.00 4.33 -30.56
CA ALA A 939 16.27 4.66 -31.78
C ALA A 939 14.76 4.43 -31.64
N MET A 940 14.35 3.37 -30.94
CA MET A 940 12.94 3.12 -30.64
C MET A 940 12.32 4.27 -29.86
N ILE A 941 12.92 4.70 -28.73
CA ILE A 941 12.30 5.74 -27.89
C ILE A 941 12.32 7.13 -28.55
N GLU A 942 13.36 7.47 -29.33
CA GLU A 942 13.37 8.72 -30.10
C GLU A 942 12.28 8.74 -31.18
N THR A 943 12.11 7.63 -31.91
CA THR A 943 11.10 7.51 -32.98
C THR A 943 9.68 7.58 -32.43
N LEU A 944 9.40 6.83 -31.36
CA LEU A 944 8.09 6.83 -30.70
C LEU A 944 7.72 8.21 -30.13
N ASP A 945 8.68 8.91 -29.50
CA ASP A 945 8.48 10.26 -28.98
C ASP A 945 8.17 11.27 -30.10
N GLU A 946 8.96 11.29 -31.18
CA GLU A 946 8.73 12.16 -32.35
C GLU A 946 7.34 11.95 -32.95
N MET A 947 6.91 10.70 -33.11
CA MET A 947 5.61 10.35 -33.67
C MET A 947 4.45 10.74 -32.75
N ILE A 948 4.58 10.54 -31.43
CA ILE A 948 3.54 10.92 -30.46
C ILE A 948 3.40 12.43 -30.37
N ARG A 949 4.51 13.19 -30.30
CA ARG A 949 4.50 14.67 -30.27
C ARG A 949 3.99 15.31 -31.57
N ARG A 950 4.19 14.67 -32.73
CA ARG A 950 3.57 15.11 -33.99
C ARG A 950 2.09 14.71 -34.12
N GLY A 951 1.51 14.09 -33.10
CA GLY A 951 0.09 13.74 -33.06
C GLY A 951 -0.29 12.46 -33.80
N GLY A 952 0.68 11.60 -34.14
CA GLY A 952 0.42 10.30 -34.75
C GLY A 952 -0.50 9.45 -33.87
N MET A 953 -1.51 8.82 -34.47
CA MET A 953 -2.57 8.10 -33.72
C MET A 953 -2.19 6.67 -33.36
N LYS A 954 -1.30 6.04 -34.12
CA LYS A 954 -0.74 4.70 -33.91
C LYS A 954 0.60 4.63 -34.66
N PHE A 955 1.47 3.68 -34.33
CA PHE A 955 2.75 3.52 -35.05
C PHE A 955 2.51 3.30 -36.54
N THR A 956 1.64 2.35 -36.90
CA THR A 956 1.34 1.98 -38.29
C THR A 956 0.46 2.99 -39.07
N SER A 957 0.47 4.29 -38.73
CA SER A 957 -0.39 5.31 -39.38
C SER A 957 0.33 6.40 -40.19
N THR A 958 1.65 6.53 -40.10
CA THR A 958 2.36 7.65 -40.74
C THR A 958 3.23 7.18 -41.90
N ARG A 959 3.31 7.99 -42.98
CA ARG A 959 4.17 7.68 -44.14
C ARG A 959 5.63 7.42 -43.74
N LYS A 960 6.17 8.14 -42.76
CA LYS A 960 7.55 7.96 -42.24
C LYS A 960 7.93 6.51 -41.88
N VAL A 961 6.98 5.61 -41.60
CA VAL A 961 7.33 4.22 -41.28
C VAL A 961 7.84 3.46 -42.53
N THR A 962 7.61 3.95 -43.76
CA THR A 962 8.24 3.40 -44.98
C THR A 962 9.74 3.67 -45.06
N ASP A 963 10.22 4.72 -44.40
CA ASP A 963 11.64 5.09 -44.38
C ASP A 963 12.46 4.09 -43.54
N TYR A 964 11.80 3.44 -42.58
CA TYR A 964 12.29 2.26 -41.87
C TYR A 964 11.96 1.02 -42.72
N GLY A 965 12.83 0.67 -43.66
CA GLY A 965 12.62 -0.38 -44.69
C GLY A 965 12.29 -1.81 -44.23
N ASN A 966 12.11 -2.03 -42.92
CA ASN A 966 11.57 -3.25 -42.32
C ASN A 966 10.03 -3.32 -42.34
N LEU A 967 9.30 -2.34 -42.89
CA LEU A 967 7.82 -2.38 -42.91
C LEU A 967 7.23 -3.59 -43.67
N ASN A 968 7.99 -4.14 -44.63
CA ASN A 968 7.64 -5.34 -45.38
C ASN A 968 8.05 -6.65 -44.67
N ARG A 969 8.61 -6.59 -43.46
CA ARG A 969 8.75 -7.77 -42.62
C ARG A 969 7.43 -8.03 -41.92
N GLU A 970 6.98 -9.28 -41.99
CA GLU A 970 6.00 -9.81 -41.06
C GLU A 970 6.47 -9.62 -39.62
N TYR A 971 5.53 -9.55 -38.68
CA TYR A 971 5.84 -9.29 -37.29
C TYR A 971 6.68 -10.44 -36.71
N SER A 972 8.00 -10.28 -36.67
CA SER A 972 8.88 -11.25 -36.02
C SER A 972 8.49 -11.46 -34.56
N ASP A 973 8.48 -12.71 -34.11
CA ASP A 973 8.26 -13.04 -32.71
C ASP A 973 9.40 -12.60 -31.82
N HIS A 974 9.09 -12.41 -30.53
CA HIS A 974 10.12 -12.32 -29.52
C HIS A 974 10.88 -13.67 -29.47
N PRO A 975 12.23 -13.71 -29.44
CA PRO A 975 12.98 -14.97 -29.48
C PRO A 975 12.54 -16.00 -28.42
N GLU A 976 12.20 -15.50 -27.24
CA GLU A 976 11.75 -16.29 -26.09
C GLU A 976 10.24 -16.60 -26.10
N TYR A 977 9.48 -16.26 -27.15
CA TYR A 977 8.01 -16.37 -27.14
C TYR A 977 7.54 -17.82 -27.08
N LYS A 978 8.11 -18.72 -27.89
CA LYS A 978 7.83 -20.18 -27.81
C LYS A 978 8.14 -20.72 -26.41
N CYS A 979 9.29 -20.35 -25.83
CA CYS A 979 9.66 -20.68 -24.46
C CYS A 979 8.64 -20.14 -23.42
N LEU A 980 8.14 -18.91 -23.60
CA LEU A 980 7.12 -18.31 -22.73
C LEU A 980 5.76 -19.02 -22.82
N LEU A 981 5.39 -19.54 -24.00
CA LEU A 981 4.14 -20.28 -24.19
C LEU A 981 4.23 -21.67 -23.54
N ILE A 982 5.28 -22.44 -23.82
CA ILE A 982 5.48 -23.77 -23.23
C ILE A 982 5.61 -23.67 -21.70
N ALA A 983 6.38 -22.71 -21.18
CA ALA A 983 6.52 -22.49 -19.73
C ALA A 983 5.24 -21.98 -19.05
N LYS A 984 4.25 -21.44 -19.78
CA LYS A 984 2.89 -21.22 -19.24
C LYS A 984 2.11 -22.52 -19.21
N HIS A 985 2.03 -23.23 -20.34
CA HIS A 985 1.28 -24.48 -20.45
C HIS A 985 1.69 -25.47 -19.35
N GLN A 986 3.00 -25.66 -19.12
CA GLN A 986 3.49 -26.56 -18.07
C GLN A 986 3.11 -26.11 -16.64
N LEU A 987 3.01 -24.81 -16.38
CA LEU A 987 2.44 -24.30 -15.11
C LEU A 987 0.92 -24.47 -15.06
N ASP A 988 0.23 -24.35 -16.19
CA ASP A 988 -1.21 -24.58 -16.29
C ASP A 988 -1.54 -26.08 -16.07
N VAL A 989 -0.68 -27.01 -16.50
CA VAL A 989 -0.71 -28.44 -16.11
C VAL A 989 -0.41 -28.61 -14.60
N ARG A 990 0.66 -28.01 -14.08
CA ARG A 990 1.01 -28.02 -12.62
C ARG A 990 -0.15 -27.59 -11.73
N TYR A 991 -0.94 -26.61 -12.18
CA TYR A 991 -2.11 -26.10 -11.45
C TYR A 991 -3.46 -26.64 -11.99
N GLY A 992 -3.47 -27.74 -12.75
CA GLY A 992 -4.67 -28.49 -13.13
C GLY A 992 -5.67 -27.73 -14.01
N ARG A 993 -5.20 -26.78 -14.83
CA ARG A 993 -5.99 -25.93 -15.72
C ARG A 993 -6.08 -26.50 -17.13
N SER A 994 -5.04 -27.22 -17.55
CA SER A 994 -4.96 -28.01 -18.78
C SER A 994 -4.72 -29.47 -18.45
N SER A 995 -5.09 -30.35 -19.38
CA SER A 995 -4.62 -31.74 -19.42
C SER A 995 -3.19 -31.81 -19.98
N ILE A 996 -2.56 -32.97 -19.89
CA ILE A 996 -1.25 -33.23 -20.54
C ILE A 996 -1.44 -33.41 -22.07
N GLU A 997 -2.65 -33.80 -22.49
CA GLU A 997 -3.02 -34.11 -23.88
C GLU A 997 -3.33 -32.85 -24.71
N ASP A 998 -3.64 -31.71 -24.06
CA ASP A 998 -4.02 -30.45 -24.72
C ASP A 998 -2.87 -29.82 -25.56
N LEU A 999 -1.63 -30.27 -25.36
CA LEU A 999 -0.41 -29.67 -25.93
C LEU A 999 -0.26 -29.95 -27.45
N GLU A 1000 -0.74 -31.10 -27.93
CA GLU A 1000 -0.56 -31.51 -29.33
C GLU A 1000 -1.45 -30.69 -30.29
N THR A 1001 -2.64 -30.28 -29.86
CA THR A 1001 -3.61 -29.55 -30.72
C THR A 1001 -3.31 -28.07 -30.91
N ASP A 1002 -2.75 -27.37 -29.90
CA ASP A 1002 -2.55 -25.92 -29.95
C ASP A 1002 -1.32 -25.52 -30.79
N VAL A 1003 -0.31 -26.39 -30.91
CA VAL A 1003 0.93 -26.10 -31.66
C VAL A 1003 0.70 -26.20 -33.17
N GLU A 1004 0.03 -27.24 -33.65
CA GLU A 1004 -0.25 -27.39 -35.09
C GLU A 1004 -1.18 -26.29 -35.62
N GLY A 1005 -2.23 -25.94 -34.86
CA GLY A 1005 -3.15 -24.86 -35.21
C GLY A 1005 -2.49 -23.49 -35.39
N SER A 1006 -1.30 -23.27 -34.79
CA SER A 1006 -0.56 -22.01 -34.92
C SER A 1006 0.16 -21.83 -36.27
N ASN A 1007 0.36 -22.92 -37.04
CA ASN A 1007 1.03 -22.91 -38.34
C ASN A 1007 0.04 -22.98 -39.53
N GLY A 1008 -1.27 -22.98 -39.28
CA GLY A 1008 -2.32 -23.21 -40.28
C GLY A 1008 -2.76 -22.00 -41.10
N ASP A 1009 -2.60 -20.77 -40.57
CA ASP A 1009 -3.01 -19.51 -41.21
C ASP A 1009 -1.82 -18.54 -41.35
N CYS A 1010 -1.19 -18.54 -42.54
CA CYS A 1010 -0.22 -17.54 -43.00
C CYS A 1010 -0.72 -16.84 -44.27
#